data_AF-A0A7S2JPB7-F1
#
_entry.id   AF-A0A7S2JPB7-F1
#
_cell.length_a   1.000
_cell.length_b   1.000
_cell.length_c   1.000
_cell.angle_alpha   90.00
_cell.angle_beta   90.00
_cell.angle_gamma   90.00
#
_symmetry.space_group_name_H-M   'P 1'
#
loop_
_entity.id
_entity.type
_entity.pdbx_description
1 polymer ?
#
loop_
_entity_poly.entity_id
_entity_poly.type
_entity_poly.pdbx_seq_one_letter_code
_entity_poly.pdbx_strand_id
1 'polypeptide(L)'
;IDLKAAGYTPSELRSVGFEASELMSVGVSAQECRSAGYVTAELLLAGCTVADLKEAGFTAANLKKAGLTTEQLLAGDFTIRELKDGNFSAAELKGGDVSALEMRQAGFQVRPLKMAGFSCAELKTAGFTCEELYAGGEGYSASLLKSVGFSAKVLRSVGISLQQLVSAAFIARDLTEAGFRVADLRPHYSVKQVHALEYSLEDLKSGGFAVRELRAAGVFLVADLVKVGFSFDELRAGGYSASELQTVGASTKQLKQIGVSASELIQLGTSVSELRQGGFSASELRAARVPALLLKEGGYNAQQLKDGGYGVMEIKQCGLPASAVFNVLQLKQGGYPAKALIAEGFSLKSLKDHYPLDDLRAAGCPLHDLQAAGYATPQLKQGGFTAADFHHVQTPAEPLKAAGFTVMELRQGKYKAQQLVEVGFTVSELRLGGFGAAQLRAAGQPAELLKHGGFMADEMHAGGYTTAELKEAGFPVKILRLLAGVTVRGLIDVGFSIAALRTGGCPIEELAASGCSANELYQGGFRVKQLREVGFTAPQLRDAGMSVRELREAGRFGVGELYALGISASELKEGGFPLKQLKEILGLTPTELRESGFSAEDLEDVGFPAKHLRAAGYTIADMVPCGFDAAELRAAGFSAMELKTHWKMVPKELRDGGFSIAQIKEAKFSPRMMRSLDT
;
A
#
# COMPACT_ATOMS: atom_id res chain seq x y z
N ILE A 1 52.52 152.39 9.91
CA ILE A 1 53.63 151.84 9.12
C ILE A 1 53.10 150.55 8.53
N ASP A 2 53.02 150.43 7.21
CA ASP A 2 52.60 149.18 6.58
C ASP A 2 53.73 148.16 6.74
N LEU A 3 53.59 147.29 7.74
CA LEU A 3 54.61 146.31 8.12
C LEU A 3 54.82 145.26 7.02
N LYS A 4 53.83 145.05 6.13
CA LYS A 4 53.95 144.19 4.95
C LYS A 4 54.80 144.88 3.88
N ALA A 5 54.61 146.18 3.65
CA ALA A 5 55.48 146.97 2.77
C ALA A 5 56.93 147.10 3.31
N ALA A 6 57.12 146.94 4.63
CA ALA A 6 58.42 146.92 5.28
C ALA A 6 59.16 145.56 5.19
N GLY A 7 58.55 144.54 4.58
CA GLY A 7 59.19 143.26 4.28
C GLY A 7 59.07 142.16 5.34
N TYR A 8 58.27 142.37 6.40
CA TYR A 8 58.03 141.33 7.41
C TYR A 8 57.12 140.21 6.87
N THR A 9 57.46 138.96 7.15
CA THR A 9 56.66 137.80 6.74
C THR A 9 55.50 137.53 7.72
N PRO A 10 54.36 136.96 7.28
CA PRO A 10 53.25 136.62 8.16
C PRO A 10 53.63 135.73 9.36
N SER A 11 54.62 134.85 9.19
CA SER A 11 55.16 134.00 10.27
C SER A 11 55.91 134.80 11.34
N GLU A 12 56.68 135.82 10.94
CA GLU A 12 57.37 136.72 11.87
C GLU A 12 56.38 137.60 12.62
N LEU A 13 55.33 138.08 11.95
CA LEU A 13 54.28 138.86 12.60
C LEU A 13 53.51 138.01 13.62
N ARG A 14 53.26 136.74 13.31
CA ARG A 14 52.66 135.82 14.28
C ARG A 14 53.54 135.60 15.52
N SER A 15 54.85 135.44 15.34
CA SER A 15 55.76 135.15 16.46
C SER A 15 55.86 136.30 17.47
N VAL A 16 55.56 137.53 17.03
CA VAL A 16 55.47 138.71 17.89
C VAL A 16 54.04 139.03 18.34
N GLY A 17 53.06 138.17 18.03
CA GLY A 17 51.73 138.16 18.65
C GLY A 17 50.59 138.81 17.87
N PHE A 18 50.75 139.08 16.57
CA PHE A 18 49.63 139.57 15.76
C PHE A 18 48.52 138.51 15.63
N GLU A 19 47.27 138.95 15.60
CA GLU A 19 46.13 138.06 15.33
C GLU A 19 45.89 137.88 13.83
N ALA A 20 45.26 136.77 13.43
CA ALA A 20 44.95 136.52 12.02
C ALA A 20 44.04 137.60 11.41
N SER A 21 43.08 138.12 12.18
CA SER A 21 42.17 139.21 11.78
C SER A 21 42.92 140.49 11.42
N GLU A 22 43.94 140.85 12.21
CA GLU A 22 44.79 142.02 11.98
C GLU A 22 45.60 141.86 10.69
N LEU A 23 46.19 140.69 10.47
CA LEU A 23 46.95 140.39 9.25
C LEU A 23 46.05 140.40 8.01
N MET A 24 44.83 139.87 8.10
CA MET A 24 43.90 139.86 6.98
C MET A 24 43.38 141.26 6.65
N SER A 25 43.22 142.15 7.65
CA SER A 25 42.81 143.54 7.43
C SER A 25 43.80 144.36 6.58
N VAL A 26 45.08 143.96 6.59
CA VAL A 26 46.16 144.56 5.79
C VAL A 26 46.47 143.75 4.53
N GLY A 27 45.59 142.82 4.15
CA GLY A 27 45.63 142.10 2.88
C GLY A 27 46.52 140.84 2.87
N VAL A 28 46.80 140.22 4.02
CA VAL A 28 47.37 138.86 4.08
C VAL A 28 46.25 137.84 3.81
N SER A 29 46.46 136.89 2.90
CA SER A 29 45.44 135.89 2.56
C SER A 29 45.30 134.80 3.63
N ALA A 30 44.17 134.09 3.65
CA ALA A 30 43.98 132.93 4.53
C ALA A 30 45.03 131.82 4.28
N GLN A 31 45.51 131.68 3.04
CA GLN A 31 46.58 130.74 2.69
C GLN A 31 47.93 131.16 3.30
N GLU A 32 48.26 132.46 3.24
CA GLU A 32 49.46 133.02 3.87
C GLU A 32 49.39 132.91 5.41
N CYS A 33 48.20 133.09 5.99
CA CYS A 33 48.01 132.87 7.42
C CYS A 33 48.16 131.38 7.77
N ARG A 34 47.61 130.47 6.96
CA ARG A 34 47.82 129.04 7.17
C ARG A 34 49.29 128.65 7.10
N SER A 35 50.07 129.18 6.15
CA SER A 35 51.51 128.90 6.05
C SER A 35 52.31 129.49 7.21
N ALA A 36 51.84 130.60 7.80
CA ALA A 36 52.32 131.12 9.09
C ALA A 36 51.86 130.29 10.30
N GLY A 37 51.04 129.27 10.08
CA GLY A 37 50.61 128.27 11.04
C GLY A 37 49.35 128.61 11.82
N TYR A 38 48.61 129.66 11.44
CA TYR A 38 47.30 129.94 12.06
C TYR A 38 46.36 128.76 11.82
N VAL A 39 45.60 128.38 12.86
CA VAL A 39 44.69 127.22 12.81
C VAL A 39 43.29 127.63 12.32
N THR A 40 42.49 126.64 11.92
CA THR A 40 41.13 126.86 11.37
C THR A 40 40.24 127.68 12.31
N ALA A 41 40.29 127.45 13.63
CA ALA A 41 39.49 128.22 14.59
C ALA A 41 39.88 129.71 14.62
N GLU A 42 41.17 130.03 14.54
CA GLU A 42 41.66 131.42 14.52
C GLU A 42 41.22 132.12 13.23
N LEU A 43 41.25 131.40 12.10
CA LEU A 43 40.84 131.96 10.80
C LEU A 43 39.33 132.14 10.68
N LEU A 44 38.52 131.25 11.26
CA LEU A 44 37.06 131.44 11.35
C LEU A 44 36.71 132.67 12.19
N LEU A 45 37.39 132.88 13.32
CA LEU A 45 37.21 134.08 14.15
C LEU A 45 37.65 135.36 13.42
N ALA A 46 38.66 135.25 12.57
CA ALA A 46 39.10 136.33 11.68
C ALA A 46 38.12 136.62 10.52
N GLY A 47 37.03 135.84 10.39
CA GLY A 47 35.97 136.06 9.40
C GLY A 47 36.11 135.24 8.12
N CYS A 48 37.06 134.29 8.04
CA CYS A 48 37.14 133.38 6.89
C CYS A 48 35.88 132.50 6.81
N THR A 49 35.32 132.39 5.62
CA THR A 49 34.28 131.41 5.31
C THR A 49 34.89 130.01 5.13
N VAL A 50 34.04 128.97 5.12
CA VAL A 50 34.48 127.60 4.85
C VAL A 50 35.14 127.48 3.47
N ALA A 51 34.65 128.23 2.47
CA ALA A 51 35.24 128.29 1.14
C ALA A 51 36.65 128.91 1.19
N ASP A 52 36.85 130.02 1.93
CA ASP A 52 38.17 130.63 2.09
C ASP A 52 39.17 129.67 2.75
N LEU A 53 38.72 128.86 3.71
CA LEU A 53 39.55 127.84 4.35
C LEU A 53 39.87 126.68 3.40
N LYS A 54 38.92 126.30 2.55
CA LYS A 54 39.14 125.28 1.51
C LYS A 54 40.16 125.77 0.48
N GLU A 55 40.06 127.02 0.01
CA GLU A 55 41.03 127.64 -0.90
C GLU A 55 42.41 127.80 -0.25
N ALA A 56 42.46 128.13 1.05
CA ALA A 56 43.68 128.09 1.85
C ALA A 56 44.26 126.66 2.00
N GLY A 57 43.50 125.65 1.60
CA GLY A 57 43.87 124.24 1.51
C GLY A 57 43.61 123.40 2.77
N PHE A 58 42.81 123.90 3.73
CA PHE A 58 42.39 123.08 4.86
C PHE A 58 41.50 121.93 4.37
N THR A 59 41.75 120.74 4.92
CA THR A 59 40.99 119.53 4.55
C THR A 59 39.72 119.41 5.38
N ALA A 60 38.76 118.61 4.91
CA ALA A 60 37.56 118.28 5.69
C ALA A 60 37.89 117.70 7.08
N ALA A 61 38.99 116.93 7.22
CA ALA A 61 39.46 116.45 8.53
C ALA A 61 39.88 117.59 9.47
N ASN A 62 40.54 118.64 8.94
CA ASN A 62 40.92 119.81 9.74
C ASN A 62 39.69 120.54 10.26
N LEU A 63 38.67 120.67 9.41
CA LEU A 63 37.43 121.38 9.76
C LEU A 63 36.50 120.54 10.65
N LYS A 64 36.49 119.21 10.48
CA LYS A 64 35.82 118.29 11.42
C LYS A 64 36.35 118.45 12.84
N LYS A 65 37.68 118.52 13.01
CA LYS A 65 38.32 118.75 14.31
C LYS A 65 38.00 120.12 14.90
N ALA A 66 37.71 121.11 14.05
CA ALA A 66 37.27 122.43 14.46
C ALA A 66 35.77 122.50 14.79
N GLY A 67 35.04 121.37 14.70
CA GLY A 67 33.63 121.27 15.08
C GLY A 67 32.64 121.64 13.97
N LEU A 68 33.08 121.77 12.71
CA LEU A 68 32.16 122.05 11.62
C LEU A 68 31.32 120.82 11.27
N THR A 69 30.03 121.07 11.01
CA THR A 69 29.06 120.05 10.60
C THR A 69 29.18 119.71 9.12
N THR A 70 28.66 118.55 8.71
CA THR A 70 28.62 118.14 7.30
C THR A 70 27.85 119.15 6.44
N GLU A 71 26.75 119.71 6.94
CA GLU A 71 25.97 120.76 6.26
C GLU A 71 26.81 122.01 5.97
N GLN A 72 27.54 122.50 6.98
CA GLN A 72 28.42 123.67 6.83
C GLN A 72 29.55 123.42 5.82
N LEU A 73 30.09 122.20 5.77
CA LEU A 73 31.14 121.86 4.82
C LEU A 73 30.63 121.71 3.40
N LEU A 74 29.45 121.10 3.20
CA LEU A 74 28.80 121.02 1.89
C LEU A 74 28.45 122.41 1.34
N ALA A 75 27.97 123.32 2.20
CA ALA A 75 27.70 124.72 1.83
C ALA A 75 28.97 125.50 1.47
N GLY A 76 30.15 125.06 1.95
CA GLY A 76 31.47 125.59 1.61
C GLY A 76 32.17 124.83 0.49
N ASP A 77 31.41 124.22 -0.42
CA ASP A 77 31.86 123.49 -1.60
C ASP A 77 32.73 122.25 -1.34
N PHE A 78 32.75 121.69 -0.12
CA PHE A 78 33.37 120.38 0.09
C PHE A 78 32.54 119.28 -0.56
N THR A 79 33.19 118.38 -1.29
CA THR A 79 32.53 117.21 -1.87
C THR A 79 32.36 116.11 -0.83
N ILE A 80 31.35 115.25 -0.99
CA ILE A 80 31.11 114.13 -0.06
C ILE A 80 32.31 113.17 -0.01
N ARG A 81 33.09 113.05 -1.10
CA ARG A 81 34.34 112.30 -1.12
C ARG A 81 35.39 112.93 -0.21
N GLU A 82 35.55 114.25 -0.25
CA GLU A 82 36.44 114.96 0.68
C GLU A 82 35.98 114.79 2.13
N LEU A 83 34.67 114.79 2.40
CA LEU A 83 34.14 114.51 3.74
C LEU A 83 34.46 113.08 4.18
N LYS A 84 34.27 112.09 3.29
CA LYS A 84 34.63 110.69 3.57
C LYS A 84 36.12 110.53 3.85
N ASP A 85 36.99 111.13 3.03
CA ASP A 85 38.45 111.13 3.22
C ASP A 85 38.84 111.91 4.50
N GLY A 86 37.99 112.84 4.93
CA GLY A 86 38.02 113.54 6.21
C GLY A 86 37.52 112.72 7.42
N ASN A 87 37.22 111.43 7.24
CA ASN A 87 36.66 110.52 8.25
C ASN A 87 35.26 110.91 8.77
N PHE A 88 34.42 111.56 7.97
CA PHE A 88 32.99 111.64 8.27
C PHE A 88 32.31 110.27 8.05
N SER A 89 31.57 109.82 9.06
CA SER A 89 30.82 108.57 9.03
C SER A 89 29.58 108.70 8.16
N ALA A 90 29.08 107.56 7.67
CA ALA A 90 27.82 107.52 6.92
C ALA A 90 26.63 108.06 7.74
N ALA A 91 26.63 107.91 9.07
CA ALA A 91 25.57 108.43 9.93
C ALA A 91 25.62 109.95 10.05
N GLU A 92 26.81 110.54 10.20
CA GLU A 92 27.00 112.01 10.21
C GLU A 92 26.58 112.63 8.87
N LEU A 93 26.97 112.01 7.75
CA LEU A 93 26.56 112.50 6.42
C LEU A 93 25.06 112.37 6.19
N LYS A 94 24.44 111.27 6.66
CA LYS A 94 22.98 111.10 6.58
C LYS A 94 22.25 112.15 7.42
N GLY A 95 22.81 112.52 8.56
CA GLY A 95 22.29 113.58 9.42
C GLY A 95 22.33 114.97 8.79
N GLY A 96 23.24 115.20 7.83
CA GLY A 96 23.26 116.41 6.99
C GLY A 96 22.58 116.20 5.64
N ASP A 97 21.51 115.40 5.60
CA ASP A 97 20.64 115.14 4.44
C ASP A 97 21.31 114.58 3.18
N VAL A 98 22.51 113.99 3.29
CA VAL A 98 23.15 113.32 2.16
C VAL A 98 22.44 111.99 1.86
N SER A 99 22.01 111.81 0.61
CA SER A 99 21.30 110.61 0.18
C SER A 99 22.23 109.40 -0.01
N ALA A 100 21.65 108.20 0.02
CA ALA A 100 22.38 106.96 -0.27
C ALA A 100 23.04 106.94 -1.66
N LEU A 101 22.44 107.59 -2.65
CA LEU A 101 22.98 107.70 -4.01
C LEU A 101 24.27 108.53 -4.02
N GLU A 102 24.25 109.68 -3.36
CA GLU A 102 25.40 110.56 -3.28
C GLU A 102 26.54 109.92 -2.46
N MET A 103 26.21 109.21 -1.37
CA MET A 103 27.21 108.43 -0.64
C MET A 103 27.80 107.28 -1.47
N ARG A 104 26.99 106.62 -2.31
CA ARG A 104 27.50 105.61 -3.25
C ARG A 104 28.48 106.24 -4.24
N GLN A 105 28.16 107.39 -4.80
CA GLN A 105 29.03 108.11 -5.74
C GLN A 105 30.35 108.56 -5.06
N ALA A 106 30.32 108.85 -3.75
CA ALA A 106 31.51 109.07 -2.93
C ALA A 106 32.25 107.78 -2.51
N GLY A 107 31.75 106.60 -2.90
CA GLY A 107 32.37 105.30 -2.68
C GLY A 107 32.09 104.66 -1.31
N PHE A 108 31.02 105.04 -0.60
CA PHE A 108 30.61 104.33 0.61
C PHE A 108 30.14 102.92 0.29
N GLN A 109 30.51 101.97 1.16
CA GLN A 109 30.10 100.57 1.07
C GLN A 109 28.80 100.33 1.84
N VAL A 110 28.10 99.23 1.54
CA VAL A 110 26.77 98.92 2.12
C VAL A 110 26.79 98.81 3.65
N ARG A 111 27.83 98.19 4.25
CA ARG A 111 27.86 97.96 5.71
C ARG A 111 27.78 99.26 6.52
N PRO A 112 28.63 100.28 6.29
CA PRO A 112 28.47 101.60 6.91
C PRO A 112 27.10 102.25 6.68
N LEU A 113 26.55 102.15 5.47
CA LEU A 113 25.24 102.74 5.15
C LEU A 113 24.09 102.04 5.89
N LYS A 114 24.13 100.71 5.98
CA LYS A 114 23.19 99.92 6.79
C LYS A 114 23.29 100.31 8.27
N MET A 115 24.49 100.48 8.81
CA MET A 115 24.69 100.93 10.20
C MET A 115 24.21 102.36 10.44
N ALA A 116 24.30 103.23 9.42
CA ALA A 116 23.68 104.56 9.41
C ALA A 116 22.14 104.52 9.27
N GLY A 117 21.55 103.33 9.17
CA GLY A 117 20.11 103.13 9.12
C GLY A 117 19.47 103.36 7.75
N PHE A 118 20.24 103.36 6.66
CA PHE A 118 19.62 103.24 5.33
C PHE A 118 18.94 101.87 5.19
N SER A 119 17.81 101.79 4.50
CA SER A 119 17.09 100.54 4.25
C SER A 119 17.64 99.80 3.02
N CYS A 120 17.33 98.50 2.91
CA CYS A 120 17.70 97.71 1.73
C CYS A 120 17.10 98.30 0.43
N ALA A 121 15.87 98.84 0.51
CA ALA A 121 15.18 99.47 -0.61
C ALA A 121 15.89 100.77 -1.04
N GLU A 122 16.24 101.63 -0.08
CA GLU A 122 16.97 102.88 -0.33
C GLU A 122 18.32 102.61 -1.02
N LEU A 123 19.07 101.63 -0.53
CA LEU A 123 20.36 101.28 -1.13
C LEU A 123 20.18 100.63 -2.51
N LYS A 124 19.14 99.84 -2.73
CA LYS A 124 18.81 99.33 -4.07
C LYS A 124 18.48 100.48 -5.04
N THR A 125 17.67 101.46 -4.61
CA THR A 125 17.35 102.64 -5.43
C THR A 125 18.56 103.52 -5.70
N ALA A 126 19.51 103.57 -4.75
CA ALA A 126 20.80 104.23 -4.93
C ALA A 126 21.74 103.49 -5.91
N GLY A 127 21.35 102.31 -6.40
CA GLY A 127 22.10 101.55 -7.41
C GLY A 127 23.03 100.48 -6.86
N PHE A 128 22.95 100.12 -5.57
CA PHE A 128 23.70 98.98 -5.02
C PHE A 128 23.22 97.65 -5.61
N THR A 129 24.18 96.81 -6.01
CA THR A 129 23.90 95.48 -6.59
C THR A 129 23.50 94.50 -5.49
N CYS A 130 22.92 93.35 -5.86
CA CYS A 130 22.58 92.32 -4.89
C CYS A 130 23.79 91.80 -4.10
N GLU A 131 24.94 91.69 -4.77
CA GLU A 131 26.19 91.22 -4.16
C GLU A 131 26.69 92.21 -3.09
N GLU A 132 26.68 93.49 -3.43
CA GLU A 132 27.02 94.57 -2.50
C GLU A 132 26.03 94.63 -1.33
N LEU A 133 24.73 94.47 -1.59
CA LEU A 133 23.69 94.49 -0.56
C LEU A 133 23.78 93.28 0.38
N TYR A 134 24.19 92.11 -0.11
CA TYR A 134 24.42 90.93 0.72
C TYR A 134 25.73 91.05 1.52
N ALA A 135 26.79 91.62 0.92
CA ALA A 135 28.10 91.88 1.51
C ALA A 135 28.70 90.67 2.26
N GLY A 136 28.59 89.47 1.65
CA GLY A 136 29.08 88.22 2.24
C GLY A 136 28.31 87.77 3.50
N GLY A 137 27.05 88.19 3.67
CA GLY A 137 26.19 87.86 4.81
C GLY A 137 26.13 88.91 5.91
N GLU A 138 26.97 89.94 5.85
CA GLU A 138 26.98 91.03 6.84
C GLU A 138 26.05 92.21 6.47
N GLY A 139 25.59 92.24 5.21
CA GLY A 139 24.63 93.21 4.68
C GLY A 139 23.19 92.85 5.04
N TYR A 140 22.30 92.72 4.05
CA TYR A 140 20.90 92.35 4.28
C TYR A 140 20.65 90.85 4.14
N SER A 141 19.67 90.33 4.88
CA SER A 141 19.24 88.92 4.81
C SER A 141 18.58 88.60 3.46
N ALA A 142 18.57 87.31 3.11
CA ALA A 142 17.86 86.81 1.92
C ALA A 142 16.37 87.21 1.91
N SER A 143 15.70 87.25 3.06
CA SER A 143 14.30 87.67 3.19
C SER A 143 14.09 89.15 2.83
N LEU A 144 14.97 90.04 3.28
CA LEU A 144 14.92 91.46 2.92
C LEU A 144 15.27 91.69 1.45
N LEU A 145 16.29 90.99 0.94
CA LEU A 145 16.66 91.05 -0.48
C LEU A 145 15.50 90.57 -1.38
N LYS A 146 14.78 89.52 -0.98
CA LYS A 146 13.55 89.08 -1.63
C LYS A 146 12.48 90.17 -1.59
N SER A 147 12.26 90.80 -0.44
CA SER A 147 11.21 91.83 -0.27
C SER A 147 11.42 93.05 -1.17
N VAL A 148 12.67 93.37 -1.51
CA VAL A 148 13.01 94.44 -2.46
C VAL A 148 13.07 93.95 -3.91
N GLY A 149 12.71 92.69 -4.19
CA GLY A 149 12.51 92.15 -5.53
C GLY A 149 13.71 91.44 -6.15
N PHE A 150 14.69 90.97 -5.37
CA PHE A 150 15.71 90.06 -5.91
C PHE A 150 15.18 88.62 -5.98
N SER A 151 15.37 87.96 -7.13
CA SER A 151 14.96 86.57 -7.33
C SER A 151 15.92 85.58 -6.68
N ALA A 152 15.44 84.38 -6.35
CA ALA A 152 16.27 83.31 -5.78
C ALA A 152 17.49 82.99 -6.66
N LYS A 153 17.38 83.12 -7.99
CA LYS A 153 18.49 82.93 -8.94
C LYS A 153 19.63 83.93 -8.71
N VAL A 154 19.29 85.21 -8.54
CA VAL A 154 20.27 86.27 -8.26
C VAL A 154 20.89 86.07 -6.86
N LEU A 155 20.06 85.72 -5.88
CA LEU A 155 20.54 85.42 -4.53
C LEU A 155 21.52 84.23 -4.51
N ARG A 156 21.23 83.17 -5.28
CA ARG A 156 22.14 82.03 -5.43
C ARG A 156 23.47 82.45 -6.05
N SER A 157 23.46 83.31 -7.08
CA SER A 157 24.70 83.74 -7.74
C SER A 157 25.63 84.54 -6.83
N VAL A 158 25.11 85.14 -5.76
CA VAL A 158 25.91 85.88 -4.76
C VAL A 158 26.25 85.04 -3.52
N GLY A 159 26.05 83.72 -3.58
CA GLY A 159 26.46 82.77 -2.55
C GLY A 159 25.46 82.51 -1.44
N ILE A 160 24.19 82.92 -1.58
CA ILE A 160 23.13 82.57 -0.62
C ILE A 160 22.77 81.09 -0.78
N SER A 161 22.77 80.34 0.33
CA SER A 161 22.55 78.90 0.33
C SER A 161 21.07 78.52 0.16
N LEU A 162 20.82 77.28 -0.28
CA LEU A 162 19.45 76.74 -0.39
C LEU A 162 18.66 76.86 0.92
N GLN A 163 19.29 76.60 2.07
CA GLN A 163 18.65 76.74 3.37
C GLN A 163 18.22 78.17 3.67
N GLN A 164 19.04 79.16 3.31
CA GLN A 164 18.69 80.57 3.46
C GLN A 164 17.58 81.01 2.51
N LEU A 165 17.52 80.44 1.30
CA LEU A 165 16.43 80.71 0.35
C LEU A 165 15.10 80.12 0.85
N VAL A 166 15.13 78.90 1.38
CA VAL A 166 13.94 78.26 1.97
C VAL A 166 13.47 79.03 3.21
N SER A 167 14.38 79.48 4.09
CA SER A 167 13.99 80.29 5.25
C SER A 167 13.50 81.69 4.87
N ALA A 168 13.92 82.23 3.72
CA ALA A 168 13.36 83.42 3.10
C ALA A 168 12.01 83.18 2.38
N ALA A 169 11.42 81.99 2.55
CA ALA A 169 10.13 81.58 2.02
C ALA A 169 10.04 81.63 0.48
N PHE A 170 11.13 81.38 -0.24
CA PHE A 170 11.06 81.09 -1.68
C PHE A 170 10.38 79.74 -1.91
N ILE A 171 9.49 79.67 -2.89
CA ILE A 171 8.71 78.47 -3.21
C ILE A 171 9.36 77.66 -4.34
N ALA A 172 8.80 76.48 -4.65
CA ALA A 172 9.30 75.55 -5.64
C ALA A 172 9.61 76.20 -7.00
N ARG A 173 8.72 77.09 -7.47
CA ARG A 173 8.94 77.83 -8.71
C ARG A 173 10.23 78.65 -8.66
N ASP A 174 10.41 79.45 -7.61
CA ASP A 174 11.58 80.32 -7.45
C ASP A 174 12.88 79.51 -7.33
N LEU A 175 12.84 78.43 -6.54
CA LEU A 175 13.98 77.54 -6.32
C LEU A 175 14.37 76.79 -7.60
N THR A 176 13.38 76.36 -8.38
CA THR A 176 13.59 75.71 -9.68
C THR A 176 14.15 76.68 -10.72
N GLU A 177 13.64 77.91 -10.78
CA GLU A 177 14.21 78.99 -11.60
C GLU A 177 15.66 79.35 -11.17
N ALA A 178 15.96 79.21 -9.87
CA ALA A 178 17.32 79.31 -9.34
C ALA A 178 18.18 78.08 -9.63
N GLY A 179 17.63 77.03 -10.24
CA GLY A 179 18.32 75.81 -10.64
C GLY A 179 18.46 74.75 -9.54
N PHE A 180 17.65 74.80 -8.49
CA PHE A 180 17.54 73.72 -7.51
C PHE A 180 16.49 72.71 -7.96
N ARG A 181 16.82 71.42 -7.85
CA ARG A 181 15.91 70.31 -8.10
C ARG A 181 15.50 69.69 -6.78
N VAL A 182 14.39 68.95 -6.75
CA VAL A 182 13.96 68.23 -5.55
C VAL A 182 15.03 67.30 -4.98
N ALA A 183 15.89 66.72 -5.85
CA ALA A 183 17.04 65.93 -5.42
C ALA A 183 18.04 66.70 -4.54
N ASP A 184 18.17 68.02 -4.72
CA ASP A 184 19.02 68.88 -3.89
C ASP A 184 18.37 69.18 -2.51
N LEU A 185 17.05 69.10 -2.43
CA LEU A 185 16.29 69.32 -1.19
C LEU A 185 16.21 68.05 -0.33
N ARG A 186 16.08 66.88 -0.97
CA ARG A 186 15.85 65.58 -0.30
C ARG A 186 16.82 65.27 0.85
N PRO A 187 18.14 65.56 0.80
CA PRO A 187 19.06 65.27 1.91
C PRO A 187 18.77 66.03 3.21
N HIS A 188 18.04 67.15 3.13
CA HIS A 188 17.86 68.07 4.26
C HIS A 188 16.40 68.34 4.60
N TYR A 189 15.45 67.96 3.72
CA TYR A 189 14.03 68.24 3.89
C TYR A 189 13.19 66.97 3.76
N SER A 190 12.23 66.82 4.67
CA SER A 190 11.23 65.76 4.60
C SER A 190 10.22 66.00 3.47
N VAL A 191 9.52 64.94 3.03
CA VAL A 191 8.43 65.01 2.04
C VAL A 191 7.42 66.11 2.38
N LYS A 192 7.01 66.25 3.66
CA LYS A 192 6.06 67.30 4.09
C LYS A 192 6.60 68.70 3.86
N GLN A 193 7.87 68.92 4.16
CA GLN A 193 8.52 70.23 3.98
C GLN A 193 8.70 70.55 2.50
N VAL A 194 9.13 69.60 1.69
CA VAL A 194 9.26 69.78 0.24
C VAL A 194 7.89 70.05 -0.39
N HIS A 195 6.85 69.34 0.04
CA HIS A 195 5.48 69.59 -0.42
C HIS A 195 4.93 70.96 0.03
N ALA A 196 5.28 71.42 1.22
CA ALA A 196 4.92 72.77 1.69
C ALA A 196 5.61 73.89 0.90
N LEU A 197 6.67 73.59 0.14
CA LEU A 197 7.26 74.50 -0.84
C LEU A 197 6.51 74.48 -2.19
N GLU A 198 5.39 73.76 -2.29
CA GLU A 198 4.55 73.61 -3.50
C GLU A 198 5.16 72.74 -4.62
N TYR A 199 6.13 71.88 -4.30
CA TYR A 199 6.55 70.83 -5.24
C TYR A 199 5.44 69.78 -5.43
N SER A 200 5.19 69.41 -6.68
CA SER A 200 4.18 68.42 -7.05
C SER A 200 4.66 66.99 -6.76
N LEU A 201 3.73 66.04 -6.68
CA LEU A 201 4.08 64.63 -6.51
C LEU A 201 5.00 64.09 -7.65
N GLU A 202 4.85 64.62 -8.87
CA GLU A 202 5.74 64.32 -10.00
C GLU A 202 7.17 64.79 -9.76
N ASP A 203 7.33 65.99 -9.16
CA ASP A 203 8.63 66.51 -8.77
C ASP A 203 9.25 65.68 -7.65
N LEU A 204 8.45 65.23 -6.68
CA LEU A 204 8.93 64.35 -5.61
C LEU A 204 9.39 62.99 -6.16
N LYS A 205 8.65 62.41 -7.11
CA LYS A 205 9.02 61.17 -7.78
C LYS A 205 10.33 61.33 -8.57
N SER A 206 10.41 62.36 -9.41
CA SER A 206 11.62 62.64 -10.20
C SER A 206 12.83 63.03 -9.34
N GLY A 207 12.59 63.63 -8.16
CA GLY A 207 13.57 63.88 -7.11
C GLY A 207 14.01 62.63 -6.34
N GLY A 208 13.41 61.48 -6.61
CA GLY A 208 13.82 60.17 -6.09
C GLY A 208 13.26 59.80 -4.73
N PHE A 209 12.25 60.51 -4.20
CA PHE A 209 11.59 60.09 -2.96
C PHE A 209 10.94 58.70 -3.13
N ALA A 210 11.27 57.77 -2.24
CA ALA A 210 10.72 56.43 -2.29
C ALA A 210 9.26 56.40 -1.80
N VAL A 211 8.47 55.44 -2.28
CA VAL A 211 7.07 55.28 -1.87
C VAL A 211 6.92 55.16 -0.34
N ARG A 212 7.85 54.48 0.34
CA ARG A 212 7.83 54.37 1.81
C ARG A 212 7.89 55.73 2.50
N GLU A 213 8.68 56.66 1.97
CA GLU A 213 8.81 58.03 2.49
C GLU A 213 7.51 58.82 2.24
N LEU A 214 6.95 58.70 1.03
CA LEU A 214 5.68 59.33 0.65
C LEU A 214 4.51 58.81 1.52
N ARG A 215 4.47 57.50 1.79
CA ARG A 215 3.48 56.87 2.66
C ARG A 215 3.63 57.32 4.11
N ALA A 216 4.85 57.36 4.64
CA ALA A 216 5.11 57.83 6.01
C ALA A 216 4.74 59.30 6.20
N ALA A 217 4.84 60.12 5.14
CA ALA A 217 4.39 61.50 5.19
C ALA A 217 2.86 61.61 5.30
N GLY A 218 2.11 60.66 4.73
CA GLY A 218 0.64 60.61 4.84
C GLY A 218 -0.08 61.77 4.15
N VAL A 219 0.54 62.40 3.15
CA VAL A 219 0.00 63.57 2.44
C VAL A 219 -0.65 63.18 1.10
N PHE A 220 -0.31 62.01 0.56
CA PHE A 220 -0.79 61.55 -0.74
C PHE A 220 -1.60 60.27 -0.60
N LEU A 221 -2.66 60.13 -1.39
CA LEU A 221 -3.41 58.88 -1.50
C LEU A 221 -2.69 57.93 -2.45
N VAL A 222 -2.86 56.62 -2.23
CA VAL A 222 -2.29 55.58 -3.11
C VAL A 222 -2.75 55.74 -4.57
N ALA A 223 -3.97 56.21 -4.80
CA ALA A 223 -4.49 56.48 -6.14
C ALA A 223 -3.67 57.56 -6.88
N ASP A 224 -3.16 58.55 -6.16
CA ASP A 224 -2.37 59.63 -6.76
C ASP A 224 -0.93 59.15 -7.07
N LEU A 225 -0.38 58.27 -6.24
CA LEU A 225 0.90 57.60 -6.52
C LEU A 225 0.84 56.77 -7.81
N VAL A 226 -0.25 56.03 -8.02
CA VAL A 226 -0.47 55.25 -9.25
C VAL A 226 -0.61 56.17 -10.47
N LYS A 227 -1.38 57.27 -10.35
CA LYS A 227 -1.55 58.24 -11.45
C LYS A 227 -0.23 58.86 -11.90
N VAL A 228 0.66 59.16 -10.96
CA VAL A 228 2.02 59.67 -11.23
C VAL A 228 2.98 58.57 -11.67
N GLY A 229 2.50 57.32 -11.76
CA GLY A 229 3.17 56.20 -12.40
C GLY A 229 4.12 55.43 -11.50
N PHE A 230 3.93 55.45 -10.18
CA PHE A 230 4.58 54.44 -9.32
C PHE A 230 3.99 53.06 -9.64
N SER A 231 4.87 52.07 -9.82
CA SER A 231 4.49 50.70 -10.08
C SER A 231 3.93 50.01 -8.83
N PHE A 232 3.11 48.98 -9.01
CA PHE A 232 2.59 48.20 -7.87
C PHE A 232 3.70 47.51 -7.06
N ASP A 233 4.85 47.21 -7.68
CA ASP A 233 6.02 46.67 -6.99
C ASP A 233 6.62 47.70 -6.02
N GLU A 234 6.83 48.93 -6.49
CA GLU A 234 7.27 50.06 -5.65
C GLU A 234 6.27 50.34 -4.52
N LEU A 235 4.96 50.22 -4.81
CA LEU A 235 3.92 50.38 -3.79
C LEU A 235 3.97 49.27 -2.74
N ARG A 236 4.13 48.01 -3.15
CA ARG A 236 4.27 46.88 -2.23
C ARG A 236 5.53 46.99 -1.38
N ALA A 237 6.67 47.33 -1.96
CA ALA A 237 7.92 47.61 -1.24
C ALA A 237 7.79 48.83 -0.30
N GLY A 238 6.93 49.79 -0.65
CA GLY A 238 6.54 50.94 0.17
C GLY A 238 5.64 50.61 1.36
N GLY A 239 5.15 49.36 1.46
CA GLY A 239 4.34 48.87 2.57
C GLY A 239 2.82 48.94 2.36
N TYR A 240 2.35 49.07 1.11
CA TYR A 240 0.92 48.92 0.79
C TYR A 240 0.52 47.44 0.73
N SER A 241 -0.58 47.10 1.39
CA SER A 241 -1.18 45.76 1.42
C SER A 241 -1.84 45.40 0.09
N ALA A 242 -2.06 44.11 -0.19
CA ALA A 242 -2.72 43.68 -1.41
C ALA A 242 -4.15 44.25 -1.52
N SER A 243 -4.85 44.39 -0.38
CA SER A 243 -6.18 44.99 -0.31
C SER A 243 -6.17 46.45 -0.77
N GLU A 244 -5.22 47.27 -0.30
CA GLU A 244 -5.08 48.66 -0.73
C GLU A 244 -4.77 48.75 -2.23
N LEU A 245 -3.91 47.86 -2.75
CA LEU A 245 -3.59 47.81 -4.17
C LEU A 245 -4.79 47.39 -5.04
N GLN A 246 -5.65 46.50 -4.55
CA GLN A 246 -6.89 46.13 -5.25
C GLN A 246 -7.85 47.33 -5.37
N THR A 247 -7.92 48.21 -4.36
CA THR A 247 -8.79 49.41 -4.41
C THR A 247 -8.40 50.38 -5.53
N VAL A 248 -7.14 50.35 -5.97
CA VAL A 248 -6.62 51.16 -7.08
C VAL A 248 -6.45 50.36 -8.38
N GLY A 249 -7.09 49.20 -8.47
CA GLY A 249 -7.22 48.43 -9.72
C GLY A 249 -6.08 47.45 -10.02
N ALA A 250 -5.27 47.05 -9.03
CA ALA A 250 -4.27 46.01 -9.25
C ALA A 250 -4.94 44.66 -9.58
N SER A 251 -4.65 44.12 -10.76
CA SER A 251 -5.16 42.80 -11.19
C SER A 251 -4.51 41.66 -10.41
N THR A 252 -5.20 40.53 -10.28
CA THR A 252 -4.64 39.31 -9.63
C THR A 252 -3.32 38.86 -10.24
N LYS A 253 -3.16 39.03 -11.57
CA LYS A 253 -1.90 38.75 -12.28
C LYS A 253 -0.75 39.66 -11.83
N GLN A 254 -1.01 40.96 -11.71
CA GLN A 254 -0.01 41.92 -11.22
C GLN A 254 0.33 41.65 -9.74
N LEU A 255 -0.68 41.36 -8.92
CA LEU A 255 -0.49 41.02 -7.51
C LEU A 255 0.37 39.75 -7.36
N LYS A 256 0.17 38.73 -8.21
CA LYS A 256 1.05 37.55 -8.25
C LYS A 256 2.49 37.92 -8.61
N GLN A 257 2.69 38.78 -9.61
CA GLN A 257 4.03 39.18 -10.07
C GLN A 257 4.83 39.91 -8.98
N ILE A 258 4.16 40.70 -8.15
CA ILE A 258 4.79 41.42 -7.01
C ILE A 258 4.84 40.57 -5.73
N GLY A 259 4.62 39.26 -5.82
CA GLY A 259 4.82 38.31 -4.73
C GLY A 259 3.65 38.16 -3.75
N VAL A 260 2.44 38.61 -4.08
CA VAL A 260 1.25 38.35 -3.25
C VAL A 260 0.87 36.87 -3.36
N SER A 261 0.78 36.20 -2.20
CA SER A 261 0.44 34.79 -2.14
C SER A 261 -1.04 34.52 -2.46
N ALA A 262 -1.34 33.32 -2.95
CA ALA A 262 -2.73 32.89 -3.12
C ALA A 262 -3.52 32.95 -1.79
N SER A 263 -2.89 32.61 -0.66
CA SER A 263 -3.56 32.63 0.65
C SER A 263 -4.01 34.03 1.08
N GLU A 264 -3.21 35.06 0.79
CA GLU A 264 -3.57 36.46 1.06
C GLU A 264 -4.79 36.86 0.21
N LEU A 265 -4.78 36.56 -1.09
CA LEU A 265 -5.89 36.89 -1.98
C LEU A 265 -7.19 36.14 -1.64
N ILE A 266 -7.10 34.88 -1.21
CA ILE A 266 -8.27 34.11 -0.77
C ILE A 266 -8.89 34.73 0.49
N GLN A 267 -8.09 35.19 1.44
CA GLN A 267 -8.58 35.90 2.63
C GLN A 267 -9.28 37.22 2.28
N LEU A 268 -8.87 37.84 1.16
CA LEU A 268 -9.52 39.02 0.61
C LEU A 268 -10.78 38.70 -0.21
N GLY A 269 -11.18 37.43 -0.31
CA GLY A 269 -12.38 36.99 -1.01
C GLY A 269 -12.22 36.79 -2.52
N THR A 270 -10.98 36.79 -3.04
CA THR A 270 -10.73 36.49 -4.46
C THR A 270 -11.12 35.05 -4.78
N SER A 271 -11.94 34.86 -5.82
CA SER A 271 -12.41 33.53 -6.21
C SER A 271 -11.31 32.66 -6.83
N VAL A 272 -11.44 31.33 -6.74
CA VAL A 272 -10.47 30.41 -7.36
C VAL A 272 -10.40 30.59 -8.89
N SER A 273 -11.52 30.94 -9.52
CA SER A 273 -11.58 31.28 -10.95
C SER A 273 -10.74 32.50 -11.30
N GLU A 274 -10.79 33.56 -10.48
CA GLU A 274 -9.98 34.76 -10.65
C GLU A 274 -8.50 34.50 -10.39
N LEU A 275 -8.17 33.66 -9.40
CA LEU A 275 -6.79 33.22 -9.16
C LEU A 275 -6.24 32.44 -10.36
N ARG A 276 -7.05 31.55 -10.94
CA ARG A 276 -6.68 30.82 -12.16
C ARG A 276 -6.41 31.76 -13.33
N GLN A 277 -7.28 32.74 -13.56
CA GLN A 277 -7.08 33.76 -14.60
C GLN A 277 -5.86 34.65 -14.31
N GLY A 278 -5.56 34.88 -13.03
CA GLY A 278 -4.34 35.54 -12.55
C GLY A 278 -3.07 34.71 -12.73
N GLY A 279 -3.18 33.45 -13.18
CA GLY A 279 -2.07 32.55 -13.47
C GLY A 279 -1.59 31.75 -12.26
N PHE A 280 -2.38 31.64 -11.19
CA PHE A 280 -2.03 30.77 -10.06
C PHE A 280 -2.09 29.29 -10.46
N SER A 281 -1.11 28.49 -10.04
CA SER A 281 -1.08 27.05 -10.30
C SER A 281 -1.89 26.29 -9.25
N ALA A 282 -2.27 25.04 -9.56
CA ALA A 282 -2.91 24.18 -8.58
C ALA A 282 -1.99 23.89 -7.37
N SER A 283 -0.67 23.86 -7.54
CA SER A 283 0.29 23.67 -6.45
C SER A 283 0.33 24.86 -5.49
N GLU A 284 0.28 26.09 -6.00
CA GLU A 284 0.21 27.30 -5.19
C GLU A 284 -1.10 27.33 -4.37
N LEU A 285 -2.22 26.95 -5.00
CA LEU A 285 -3.51 26.86 -4.31
C LEU A 285 -3.55 25.73 -3.29
N ARG A 286 -2.86 24.61 -3.54
CA ARG A 286 -2.70 23.52 -2.55
C ARG A 286 -1.90 23.97 -1.34
N ALA A 287 -0.82 24.74 -1.55
CA ALA A 287 -0.07 25.35 -0.45
C ALA A 287 -0.92 26.32 0.37
N ALA A 288 -1.88 27.01 -0.27
CA ALA A 288 -2.90 27.81 0.38
C ALA A 288 -4.07 26.99 0.98
N ARG A 289 -3.95 25.65 1.02
CA ARG A 289 -4.93 24.69 1.57
C ARG A 289 -6.31 24.72 0.91
N VAL A 290 -6.37 25.10 -0.37
CA VAL A 290 -7.63 25.05 -1.13
C VAL A 290 -7.97 23.58 -1.47
N PRO A 291 -9.20 23.09 -1.23
CA PRO A 291 -9.59 21.74 -1.61
C PRO A 291 -9.72 21.54 -3.13
N ALA A 292 -9.49 20.31 -3.62
CA ALA A 292 -9.60 19.95 -5.04
C ALA A 292 -10.96 20.28 -5.67
N LEU A 293 -12.04 20.21 -4.87
CA LEU A 293 -13.40 20.52 -5.32
C LEU A 293 -13.53 21.99 -5.77
N LEU A 294 -13.01 22.93 -4.99
CA LEU A 294 -13.05 24.35 -5.34
C LEU A 294 -12.15 24.66 -6.55
N LEU A 295 -11.05 23.93 -6.72
CA LEU A 295 -10.22 24.06 -7.93
C LEU A 295 -10.97 23.57 -9.16
N LYS A 296 -11.72 22.46 -9.07
CA LYS A 296 -12.57 22.01 -10.18
C LYS A 296 -13.62 23.07 -10.54
N GLU A 297 -14.32 23.60 -9.53
CA GLU A 297 -15.32 24.67 -9.73
C GLU A 297 -14.68 25.93 -10.33
N GLY A 298 -13.41 26.21 -9.97
CA GLY A 298 -12.59 27.25 -10.56
C GLY A 298 -12.05 26.95 -11.97
N GLY A 299 -12.36 25.79 -12.55
CA GLY A 299 -11.99 25.42 -13.91
C GLY A 299 -10.63 24.73 -14.07
N TYR A 300 -10.04 24.20 -13.00
CA TYR A 300 -8.86 23.33 -13.10
C TYR A 300 -9.27 21.90 -13.50
N ASN A 301 -8.49 21.28 -14.39
CA ASN A 301 -8.71 19.91 -14.83
C ASN A 301 -7.92 18.89 -14.00
N ALA A 302 -8.16 17.60 -14.24
CA ALA A 302 -7.52 16.50 -13.50
C ALA A 302 -5.99 16.52 -13.61
N GLN A 303 -5.44 16.89 -14.77
CA GLN A 303 -4.00 16.92 -15.02
C GLN A 303 -3.34 18.04 -14.21
N GLN A 304 -3.95 19.24 -14.23
CA GLN A 304 -3.48 20.37 -13.43
C GLN A 304 -3.54 20.08 -11.93
N LEU A 305 -4.59 19.38 -11.45
CA LEU A 305 -4.66 18.94 -10.06
C LEU A 305 -3.57 17.93 -9.71
N LYS A 306 -3.30 16.95 -10.60
CA LYS A 306 -2.21 15.98 -10.41
C LYS A 306 -0.87 16.69 -10.33
N ASP A 307 -0.58 17.60 -11.26
CA ASP A 307 0.66 18.40 -11.28
C ASP A 307 0.74 19.34 -10.07
N GLY A 308 -0.41 19.75 -9.53
CA GLY A 308 -0.55 20.47 -8.27
C GLY A 308 -0.32 19.64 -7.01
N GLY A 309 -0.10 18.33 -7.13
CA GLY A 309 0.15 17.42 -6.02
C GLY A 309 -1.10 16.86 -5.35
N TYR A 310 -2.29 17.01 -5.96
CA TYR A 310 -3.51 16.37 -5.46
C TYR A 310 -3.51 14.87 -5.75
N GLY A 311 -3.87 14.10 -4.73
CA GLY A 311 -3.93 12.66 -4.77
C GLY A 311 -5.08 12.12 -5.61
N VAL A 312 -4.96 10.85 -5.95
CA VAL A 312 -5.93 10.08 -6.74
C VAL A 312 -7.36 10.22 -6.21
N MET A 313 -7.56 10.04 -4.90
CA MET A 313 -8.90 10.10 -4.29
C MET A 313 -9.44 11.53 -4.19
N GLU A 314 -8.58 12.53 -4.04
CA GLU A 314 -9.00 13.94 -4.03
C GLU A 314 -9.60 14.34 -5.38
N ILE A 315 -8.96 13.92 -6.48
CA ILE A 315 -9.42 14.16 -7.85
C ILE A 315 -10.70 13.36 -8.15
N LYS A 316 -10.78 12.11 -7.65
CA LYS A 316 -11.99 11.29 -7.80
C LYS A 316 -13.18 11.91 -7.06
N GLN A 317 -13.00 12.33 -5.82
CA GLN A 317 -14.08 12.83 -4.95
C GLN A 317 -14.68 14.14 -5.48
N CYS A 318 -13.90 14.97 -6.19
CA CYS A 318 -14.47 16.12 -6.89
C CYS A 318 -15.17 15.74 -8.22
N GLY A 319 -15.17 14.47 -8.62
CA GLY A 319 -15.84 13.97 -9.82
C GLY A 319 -15.06 14.20 -11.11
N LEU A 320 -13.74 14.33 -11.02
CA LEU A 320 -12.85 14.34 -12.19
C LEU A 320 -12.28 12.92 -12.42
N PRO A 321 -12.01 12.54 -13.69
CA PRO A 321 -11.52 11.20 -14.00
C PRO A 321 -10.04 11.07 -13.59
N ALA A 322 -9.78 10.61 -12.37
CA ALA A 322 -8.42 10.35 -11.89
C ALA A 322 -7.70 9.31 -12.76
N SER A 323 -8.44 8.34 -13.31
CA SER A 323 -7.92 7.32 -14.22
C SER A 323 -7.41 7.85 -15.55
N ALA A 324 -7.84 9.06 -15.97
CA ALA A 324 -7.34 9.69 -17.19
C ALA A 324 -5.92 10.26 -17.02
N VAL A 325 -5.47 10.47 -15.78
CA VAL A 325 -4.20 11.16 -15.49
C VAL A 325 -3.22 10.33 -14.68
N PHE A 326 -3.66 9.31 -13.94
CA PHE A 326 -2.79 8.38 -13.22
C PHE A 326 -2.71 7.03 -13.93
N ASN A 327 -1.55 6.39 -13.86
CA ASN A 327 -1.42 5.00 -14.32
C ASN A 327 -2.00 4.02 -13.28
N VAL A 328 -2.21 2.76 -13.67
CA VAL A 328 -2.88 1.74 -12.84
C VAL A 328 -2.17 1.53 -11.49
N LEU A 329 -0.83 1.55 -11.48
CA LEU A 329 -0.04 1.40 -10.25
C LEU A 329 -0.24 2.57 -9.29
N GLN A 330 -0.24 3.81 -9.79
CA GLN A 330 -0.50 5.01 -9.01
C GLN A 330 -1.95 5.03 -8.49
N LEU A 331 -2.92 4.61 -9.31
CA LEU A 331 -4.31 4.49 -8.91
C LEU A 331 -4.46 3.50 -7.74
N LYS A 332 -3.81 2.34 -7.81
CA LYS A 332 -3.81 1.37 -6.72
C LYS A 332 -3.19 1.92 -5.44
N GLN A 333 -1.98 2.49 -5.54
CA GLN A 333 -1.30 3.07 -4.37
C GLN A 333 -2.12 4.19 -3.72
N GLY A 334 -2.89 4.93 -4.53
CA GLY A 334 -3.84 5.93 -4.06
C GLY A 334 -5.16 5.38 -3.51
N GLY A 335 -5.32 4.07 -3.40
CA GLY A 335 -6.54 3.43 -2.86
C GLY A 335 -7.74 3.46 -3.83
N TYR A 336 -7.51 3.60 -5.13
CA TYR A 336 -8.60 3.55 -6.11
C TYR A 336 -9.16 2.11 -6.18
N PRO A 337 -10.48 1.91 -6.06
CA PRO A 337 -11.06 0.57 -6.06
C PRO A 337 -11.09 -0.02 -7.47
N ALA A 338 -10.73 -1.31 -7.61
CA ALA A 338 -10.76 -2.03 -8.88
C ALA A 338 -12.13 -1.97 -9.56
N LYS A 339 -13.23 -2.05 -8.78
CA LYS A 339 -14.61 -1.93 -9.27
C LYS A 339 -14.86 -0.65 -10.07
N ALA A 340 -14.26 0.47 -9.66
CA ALA A 340 -14.41 1.72 -10.39
C ALA A 340 -13.62 1.71 -11.70
N LEU A 341 -12.40 1.15 -11.72
CA LEU A 341 -11.61 1.02 -12.95
C LEU A 341 -12.32 0.15 -13.99
N ILE A 342 -12.95 -0.94 -13.55
CA ILE A 342 -13.71 -1.82 -14.44
C ILE A 342 -14.93 -1.09 -15.01
N ALA A 343 -15.66 -0.34 -14.19
CA ALA A 343 -16.79 0.49 -14.66
C ALA A 343 -16.35 1.59 -15.64
N GLU A 344 -15.11 2.06 -15.51
CA GLU A 344 -14.48 3.03 -16.42
C GLU A 344 -13.86 2.36 -17.68
N GLY A 345 -14.03 1.04 -17.85
CA GLY A 345 -13.66 0.32 -19.07
C GLY A 345 -12.24 -0.25 -19.09
N PHE A 346 -11.51 -0.27 -17.96
CA PHE A 346 -10.19 -0.89 -17.91
C PHE A 346 -10.27 -2.40 -18.10
N SER A 347 -9.42 -2.94 -18.99
CA SER A 347 -9.35 -4.38 -19.23
C SER A 347 -8.77 -5.13 -18.02
N LEU A 348 -9.29 -6.31 -17.73
CA LEU A 348 -8.76 -7.17 -16.65
C LEU A 348 -7.29 -7.54 -16.87
N LYS A 349 -6.84 -7.65 -18.12
CA LYS A 349 -5.42 -7.86 -18.46
C LYS A 349 -4.54 -6.73 -17.92
N SER A 350 -4.98 -5.48 -18.03
CA SER A 350 -4.24 -4.32 -17.52
C SER A 350 -4.28 -4.19 -15.99
N LEU A 351 -5.30 -4.75 -15.34
CA LEU A 351 -5.44 -4.73 -13.88
C LEU A 351 -4.69 -5.89 -13.21
N LYS A 352 -4.48 -7.00 -13.92
CA LYS A 352 -3.93 -8.25 -13.39
C LYS A 352 -2.58 -8.12 -12.70
N ASP A 353 -1.69 -7.29 -13.24
CA ASP A 353 -0.33 -7.13 -12.72
C ASP A 353 -0.27 -6.27 -11.45
N HIS A 354 -1.36 -5.57 -11.14
CA HIS A 354 -1.40 -4.59 -10.07
C HIS A 354 -2.42 -4.94 -9.00
N TYR A 355 -3.62 -5.41 -9.32
CA TYR A 355 -4.64 -5.77 -8.33
C TYR A 355 -4.60 -7.26 -7.99
N PRO A 356 -4.64 -7.62 -6.70
CA PRO A 356 -4.77 -9.02 -6.31
C PRO A 356 -6.13 -9.55 -6.77
N LEU A 357 -6.19 -10.86 -7.02
CA LEU A 357 -7.38 -11.49 -7.55
C LEU A 357 -8.59 -11.35 -6.61
N ASP A 358 -8.38 -11.33 -5.30
CA ASP A 358 -9.44 -11.11 -4.31
C ASP A 358 -10.16 -9.77 -4.49
N ASP A 359 -9.43 -8.70 -4.82
CA ASP A 359 -10.00 -7.37 -5.07
C ASP A 359 -10.82 -7.36 -6.36
N LEU A 360 -10.36 -8.07 -7.40
CA LEU A 360 -11.09 -8.20 -8.66
C LEU A 360 -12.37 -9.04 -8.47
N ARG A 361 -12.31 -10.09 -7.65
CA ARG A 361 -13.48 -10.89 -7.29
C ARG A 361 -14.47 -10.05 -6.48
N ALA A 362 -14.01 -9.32 -5.46
CA ALA A 362 -14.85 -8.42 -4.66
C ALA A 362 -15.44 -7.27 -5.49
N ALA A 363 -14.76 -6.86 -6.57
CA ALA A 363 -15.28 -5.91 -7.56
C ALA A 363 -16.44 -6.46 -8.40
N GLY A 364 -16.74 -7.76 -8.31
CA GLY A 364 -17.82 -8.42 -9.03
C GLY A 364 -17.44 -8.95 -10.41
N CYS A 365 -16.15 -9.14 -10.69
CA CYS A 365 -15.71 -9.75 -11.94
C CYS A 365 -16.19 -11.20 -12.05
N PRO A 366 -16.92 -11.57 -13.12
CA PRO A 366 -17.35 -12.94 -13.30
C PRO A 366 -16.14 -13.83 -13.62
N LEU A 367 -16.22 -15.09 -13.18
CA LEU A 367 -15.15 -16.08 -13.33
C LEU A 367 -14.72 -16.27 -14.79
N HIS A 368 -15.68 -16.28 -15.73
CA HIS A 368 -15.41 -16.42 -17.17
C HIS A 368 -14.50 -15.30 -17.71
N ASP A 369 -14.71 -14.05 -17.27
CA ASP A 369 -13.91 -12.91 -17.75
C ASP A 369 -12.49 -12.94 -17.17
N LEU A 370 -12.34 -13.44 -15.94
CA LEU A 370 -11.03 -13.67 -15.33
C LEU A 370 -10.28 -14.81 -16.06
N GLN A 371 -10.97 -15.88 -16.47
CA GLN A 371 -10.38 -16.92 -17.31
C GLN A 371 -9.94 -16.35 -18.67
N ALA A 372 -10.78 -15.56 -19.33
CA ALA A 372 -10.45 -14.88 -20.59
C ALA A 372 -9.30 -13.86 -20.46
N ALA A 373 -9.14 -13.27 -19.27
CA ALA A 373 -8.00 -12.41 -18.93
C ALA A 373 -6.70 -13.20 -18.69
N GLY A 374 -6.74 -14.55 -18.73
CA GLY A 374 -5.59 -15.42 -18.61
C GLY A 374 -5.19 -15.74 -17.17
N TYR A 375 -6.14 -15.73 -16.22
CA TYR A 375 -5.90 -16.32 -14.90
C TYR A 375 -6.03 -17.84 -14.98
N ALA A 376 -4.99 -18.54 -14.51
CA ALA A 376 -5.00 -20.00 -14.47
C ALA A 376 -5.89 -20.50 -13.33
N THR A 377 -6.51 -21.66 -13.49
CA THR A 377 -7.38 -22.31 -12.49
C THR A 377 -6.77 -22.40 -11.08
N PRO A 378 -5.45 -22.70 -10.88
CA PRO A 378 -4.84 -22.66 -9.55
C PRO A 378 -4.84 -21.25 -8.92
N GLN A 379 -4.61 -20.21 -9.73
CA GLN A 379 -4.63 -18.82 -9.26
C GLN A 379 -6.05 -18.42 -8.84
N LEU A 380 -7.04 -18.85 -9.63
CA LEU A 380 -8.46 -18.63 -9.34
C LEU A 380 -8.89 -19.31 -8.03
N LYS A 381 -8.42 -20.55 -7.78
CA LYS A 381 -8.62 -21.23 -6.50
C LYS A 381 -8.04 -20.43 -5.32
N GLN A 382 -6.80 -19.94 -5.46
CA GLN A 382 -6.15 -19.13 -4.42
C GLN A 382 -6.88 -17.80 -4.16
N GLY A 383 -7.48 -17.19 -5.18
CA GLY A 383 -8.32 -15.99 -5.03
C GLY A 383 -9.75 -16.26 -4.55
N GLY A 384 -10.00 -17.42 -3.95
CA GLY A 384 -11.25 -17.74 -3.26
C GLY A 384 -12.40 -18.21 -4.15
N PHE A 385 -12.16 -18.56 -5.42
CA PHE A 385 -13.18 -19.22 -6.25
C PHE A 385 -13.33 -20.69 -5.86
N THR A 386 -14.56 -21.10 -5.63
CA THR A 386 -14.94 -22.44 -5.21
C THR A 386 -15.25 -23.33 -6.41
N ALA A 387 -15.25 -24.65 -6.21
CA ALA A 387 -15.69 -25.57 -7.26
C ALA A 387 -17.13 -25.29 -7.74
N ALA A 388 -18.00 -24.74 -6.88
CA ALA A 388 -19.36 -24.35 -7.27
C ALA A 388 -19.36 -23.22 -8.31
N ASP A 389 -18.44 -22.26 -8.18
CA ASP A 389 -18.29 -21.15 -9.13
C ASP A 389 -17.87 -21.67 -10.51
N PHE A 390 -16.93 -22.61 -10.54
CA PHE A 390 -16.50 -23.29 -11.77
C PHE A 390 -17.59 -24.16 -12.39
N HIS A 391 -18.39 -24.83 -11.56
CA HIS A 391 -19.53 -25.60 -12.03
C HIS A 391 -20.61 -24.72 -12.66
N HIS A 392 -20.87 -23.55 -12.08
CA HIS A 392 -21.85 -22.59 -12.62
C HIS A 392 -21.49 -22.11 -14.03
N VAL A 393 -20.20 -21.91 -14.30
CA VAL A 393 -19.69 -21.59 -15.65
C VAL A 393 -19.37 -22.84 -16.49
N GLN A 394 -19.86 -24.01 -16.08
CA GLN A 394 -19.75 -25.29 -16.79
C GLN A 394 -18.30 -25.74 -17.07
N THR A 395 -17.34 -25.38 -16.20
CA THR A 395 -15.94 -25.83 -16.34
C THR A 395 -15.85 -27.34 -16.08
N PRO A 396 -15.15 -28.13 -16.92
CA PRO A 396 -14.93 -29.55 -16.68
C PRO A 396 -14.05 -29.81 -15.43
N ALA A 397 -14.13 -31.01 -14.85
CA ALA A 397 -13.39 -31.36 -13.63
C ALA A 397 -11.87 -31.51 -13.84
N GLU A 398 -11.42 -31.71 -15.07
CA GLU A 398 -10.01 -31.97 -15.42
C GLU A 398 -9.07 -30.80 -15.04
N PRO A 399 -9.32 -29.54 -15.48
CA PRO A 399 -8.50 -28.41 -15.06
C PRO A 399 -8.59 -28.12 -13.55
N LEU A 400 -9.67 -28.51 -12.88
CA LEU A 400 -9.82 -28.36 -11.43
C LEU A 400 -8.96 -29.38 -10.68
N LYS A 401 -8.89 -30.61 -11.16
CA LYS A 401 -7.97 -31.63 -10.63
C LYS A 401 -6.52 -31.18 -10.76
N ALA A 402 -6.12 -30.71 -11.95
CA ALA A 402 -4.77 -30.19 -12.18
C ALA A 402 -4.46 -28.97 -11.30
N ALA A 403 -5.48 -28.19 -10.93
CA ALA A 403 -5.37 -27.06 -10.01
C ALA A 403 -5.38 -27.44 -8.52
N GLY A 404 -5.45 -28.74 -8.20
CA GLY A 404 -5.41 -29.23 -6.82
C GLY A 404 -6.73 -29.08 -6.08
N PHE A 405 -7.88 -29.03 -6.77
CA PHE A 405 -9.17 -29.17 -6.09
C PHE A 405 -9.32 -30.60 -5.54
N THR A 406 -9.68 -30.68 -4.27
CA THR A 406 -9.96 -31.96 -3.62
C THR A 406 -11.31 -32.49 -4.06
N VAL A 407 -11.50 -33.80 -3.98
CA VAL A 407 -12.80 -34.42 -4.26
C VAL A 407 -13.91 -33.82 -3.40
N MET A 408 -13.64 -33.51 -2.13
CA MET A 408 -14.63 -32.92 -1.22
C MET A 408 -15.11 -31.56 -1.73
N GLU A 409 -14.17 -30.70 -2.17
CA GLU A 409 -14.49 -29.40 -2.76
C GLU A 409 -15.32 -29.58 -4.04
N LEU A 410 -14.93 -30.50 -4.93
CA LEU A 410 -15.65 -30.77 -6.18
C LEU A 410 -17.06 -31.30 -5.92
N ARG A 411 -17.23 -32.19 -4.94
CA ARG A 411 -18.54 -32.70 -4.52
C ARG A 411 -19.45 -31.59 -4.00
N GLN A 412 -18.93 -30.71 -3.14
CA GLN A 412 -19.66 -29.53 -2.67
C GLN A 412 -20.01 -28.59 -3.83
N GLY A 413 -19.12 -28.50 -4.83
CA GLY A 413 -19.34 -27.82 -6.11
C GLY A 413 -20.32 -28.50 -7.06
N LYS A 414 -21.03 -29.55 -6.63
CA LYS A 414 -22.02 -30.31 -7.41
C LYS A 414 -21.44 -31.14 -8.57
N TYR A 415 -20.13 -31.36 -8.63
CA TYR A 415 -19.56 -32.34 -9.56
C TYR A 415 -19.96 -33.76 -9.14
N LYS A 416 -20.40 -34.55 -10.11
CA LYS A 416 -20.87 -35.93 -9.89
C LYS A 416 -19.69 -36.91 -9.89
N ALA A 417 -19.85 -38.03 -9.19
CA ALA A 417 -18.84 -39.10 -9.12
C ALA A 417 -18.34 -39.53 -10.51
N GLN A 418 -19.25 -39.66 -11.48
CA GLN A 418 -18.91 -40.03 -12.87
C GLN A 418 -17.90 -39.06 -13.50
N GLN A 419 -18.12 -37.76 -13.36
CA GLN A 419 -17.23 -36.74 -13.91
C GLN A 419 -15.86 -36.76 -13.26
N LEU A 420 -15.78 -37.14 -11.97
CA LEU A 420 -14.53 -37.22 -11.23
C LEU A 420 -13.73 -38.50 -11.56
N VAL A 421 -14.43 -39.60 -11.80
CA VAL A 421 -13.84 -40.85 -12.29
C VAL A 421 -13.23 -40.65 -13.68
N GLU A 422 -13.95 -39.99 -14.60
CA GLU A 422 -13.49 -39.75 -15.98
C GLU A 422 -12.20 -38.93 -16.04
N VAL A 423 -12.00 -38.01 -15.09
CA VAL A 423 -10.76 -37.22 -14.96
C VAL A 423 -9.68 -37.93 -14.12
N GLY A 424 -9.93 -39.18 -13.72
CA GLY A 424 -8.96 -40.08 -13.11
C GLY A 424 -8.76 -39.91 -11.60
N PHE A 425 -9.74 -39.41 -10.84
CA PHE A 425 -9.69 -39.56 -9.38
C PHE A 425 -9.85 -41.02 -9.00
N THR A 426 -9.02 -41.48 -8.08
CA THR A 426 -9.06 -42.85 -7.56
C THR A 426 -10.28 -43.05 -6.67
N VAL A 427 -10.71 -44.31 -6.53
CA VAL A 427 -11.84 -44.65 -5.65
C VAL A 427 -11.55 -44.29 -4.17
N SER A 428 -10.29 -44.40 -3.74
CA SER A 428 -9.85 -43.96 -2.41
C SER A 428 -10.07 -42.46 -2.18
N GLU A 429 -9.70 -41.63 -3.16
CA GLU A 429 -9.92 -40.19 -3.11
C GLU A 429 -11.41 -39.86 -3.13
N LEU A 430 -12.18 -40.59 -3.94
CA LEU A 430 -13.63 -40.44 -4.02
C LEU A 430 -14.32 -40.76 -2.69
N ARG A 431 -13.88 -41.82 -2.00
CA ARG A 431 -14.33 -42.19 -0.65
C ARG A 431 -14.04 -41.09 0.36
N LEU A 432 -12.79 -40.62 0.41
CA LEU A 432 -12.37 -39.56 1.32
C LEU A 432 -13.13 -38.25 1.06
N GLY A 433 -13.49 -37.97 -0.19
CA GLY A 433 -14.34 -36.84 -0.57
C GLY A 433 -15.84 -37.02 -0.26
N GLY A 434 -16.25 -38.17 0.30
CA GLY A 434 -17.62 -38.41 0.75
C GLY A 434 -18.57 -38.98 -0.30
N PHE A 435 -18.04 -39.59 -1.38
CA PHE A 435 -18.86 -40.38 -2.30
C PHE A 435 -19.10 -41.78 -1.73
N GLY A 436 -20.37 -42.19 -1.66
CA GLY A 436 -20.75 -43.53 -1.21
C GLY A 436 -20.69 -44.57 -2.33
N ALA A 437 -20.74 -45.85 -1.97
CA ALA A 437 -20.67 -46.95 -2.93
C ALA A 437 -21.78 -46.89 -4.00
N ALA A 438 -23.00 -46.48 -3.65
CA ALA A 438 -24.09 -46.31 -4.62
C ALA A 438 -23.76 -45.31 -5.73
N GLN A 439 -23.10 -44.21 -5.37
CA GLN A 439 -22.75 -43.16 -6.33
C GLN A 439 -21.61 -43.60 -7.24
N LEU A 440 -20.67 -44.38 -6.71
CA LEU A 440 -19.58 -44.96 -7.49
C LEU A 440 -20.05 -46.08 -8.41
N ARG A 441 -21.04 -46.87 -7.97
CA ARG A 441 -21.74 -47.84 -8.82
C ARG A 441 -22.41 -47.16 -10.00
N ALA A 442 -23.16 -46.08 -9.74
CA ALA A 442 -23.80 -45.30 -10.78
C ALA A 442 -22.78 -44.63 -11.72
N ALA A 443 -21.56 -44.36 -11.23
CA ALA A 443 -20.41 -43.92 -12.03
C ALA A 443 -19.67 -45.05 -12.75
N GLY A 444 -20.21 -46.27 -12.76
CA GLY A 444 -19.66 -47.42 -13.47
C GLY A 444 -18.44 -48.06 -12.84
N GLN A 445 -18.16 -47.80 -11.55
CA GLN A 445 -16.99 -48.39 -10.90
C GLN A 445 -17.22 -49.85 -10.49
N PRO A 446 -16.31 -50.78 -10.83
CA PRO A 446 -16.43 -52.18 -10.43
C PRO A 446 -16.13 -52.38 -8.95
N ALA A 447 -16.67 -53.45 -8.37
CA ALA A 447 -16.53 -53.78 -6.95
C ALA A 447 -15.06 -53.93 -6.51
N GLU A 448 -14.20 -54.46 -7.39
CA GLU A 448 -12.76 -54.59 -7.13
C GLU A 448 -12.08 -53.26 -6.78
N LEU A 449 -12.37 -52.20 -7.55
CA LEU A 449 -11.76 -50.90 -7.31
C LEU A 449 -12.28 -50.25 -6.03
N LEU A 450 -13.55 -50.47 -5.68
CA LEU A 450 -14.10 -50.01 -4.40
C LEU A 450 -13.44 -50.70 -3.21
N LYS A 451 -13.23 -52.01 -3.29
CA LYS A 451 -12.52 -52.74 -2.23
C LYS A 451 -11.08 -52.21 -2.04
N HIS A 452 -10.33 -52.04 -3.13
CA HIS A 452 -8.99 -51.44 -3.06
C HIS A 452 -9.03 -49.99 -2.58
N GLY A 453 -10.12 -49.28 -2.88
CA GLY A 453 -10.44 -47.95 -2.38
C GLY A 453 -10.84 -47.89 -0.91
N GLY A 454 -10.85 -49.02 -0.20
CA GLY A 454 -11.15 -49.11 1.22
C GLY A 454 -12.63 -49.21 1.54
N PHE A 455 -13.50 -49.52 0.58
CA PHE A 455 -14.90 -49.83 0.85
C PHE A 455 -15.09 -51.22 1.45
N MET A 456 -15.94 -51.26 2.46
CA MET A 456 -16.34 -52.49 3.13
C MET A 456 -17.51 -53.14 2.38
N ALA A 457 -17.64 -54.45 2.50
CA ALA A 457 -18.63 -55.21 1.75
C ALA A 457 -20.07 -54.79 2.07
N ASP A 458 -20.35 -54.37 3.30
CA ASP A 458 -21.66 -53.86 3.77
C ASP A 458 -22.01 -52.51 3.14
N GLU A 459 -21.05 -51.59 3.10
CA GLU A 459 -21.20 -50.31 2.41
C GLU A 459 -21.48 -50.52 0.91
N MET A 460 -20.76 -51.45 0.29
CA MET A 460 -20.93 -51.77 -1.13
C MET A 460 -22.26 -52.48 -1.40
N HIS A 461 -22.67 -53.39 -0.53
CA HIS A 461 -23.94 -54.09 -0.65
C HIS A 461 -25.13 -53.14 -0.49
N ALA A 462 -25.09 -52.25 0.51
CA ALA A 462 -26.06 -51.17 0.66
C ALA A 462 -26.05 -50.20 -0.54
N GLY A 463 -24.89 -50.07 -1.20
CA GLY A 463 -24.71 -49.34 -2.45
C GLY A 463 -25.25 -50.04 -3.71
N GLY A 464 -25.84 -51.23 -3.57
CA GLY A 464 -26.43 -51.98 -4.68
C GLY A 464 -25.46 -52.93 -5.39
N TYR A 465 -24.25 -53.16 -4.87
CA TYR A 465 -23.39 -54.23 -5.38
C TYR A 465 -23.93 -55.60 -4.98
N THR A 466 -24.02 -56.47 -5.97
CA THR A 466 -24.51 -57.83 -5.82
C THR A 466 -23.48 -58.72 -5.14
N THR A 467 -23.94 -59.80 -4.52
CA THR A 467 -23.06 -60.79 -3.89
C THR A 467 -22.08 -61.43 -4.87
N ALA A 468 -22.44 -61.54 -6.16
CA ALA A 468 -21.56 -62.02 -7.21
C ALA A 468 -20.40 -61.05 -7.46
N GLU A 469 -20.69 -59.76 -7.63
CA GLU A 469 -19.66 -58.73 -7.82
C GLU A 469 -18.74 -58.60 -6.59
N LEU A 470 -19.28 -58.75 -5.38
CA LEU A 470 -18.47 -58.75 -4.16
C LEU A 470 -17.58 -60.00 -4.03
N LYS A 471 -18.06 -61.16 -4.49
CA LYS A 471 -17.24 -62.37 -4.60
C LYS A 471 -16.10 -62.18 -5.59
N GLU A 472 -16.39 -61.65 -6.79
CA GLU A 472 -15.39 -61.37 -7.81
C GLU A 472 -14.34 -60.38 -7.31
N ALA A 473 -14.77 -59.36 -6.55
CA ALA A 473 -13.88 -58.47 -5.81
C ALA A 473 -13.02 -59.16 -4.72
N GLY A 474 -13.26 -60.45 -4.46
CA GLY A 474 -12.49 -61.27 -3.54
C GLY A 474 -12.84 -61.06 -2.07
N PHE A 475 -14.08 -60.64 -1.75
CA PHE A 475 -14.53 -60.63 -0.37
C PHE A 475 -14.79 -62.07 0.12
N PRO A 476 -14.24 -62.47 1.28
CA PRO A 476 -14.42 -63.82 1.79
C PRO A 476 -15.85 -64.04 2.30
N VAL A 477 -16.29 -65.30 2.26
CA VAL A 477 -17.62 -65.71 2.75
C VAL A 477 -17.92 -65.20 4.16
N LYS A 478 -16.93 -65.23 5.06
CA LYS A 478 -17.07 -64.78 6.45
C LYS A 478 -17.60 -63.34 6.58
N ILE A 479 -17.27 -62.49 5.61
CA ILE A 479 -17.76 -61.11 5.53
C ILE A 479 -19.11 -61.08 4.81
N LEU A 480 -19.21 -61.73 3.64
CA LEU A 480 -20.41 -61.65 2.79
C LEU A 480 -21.67 -62.23 3.44
N ARG A 481 -21.54 -63.25 4.28
CA ARG A 481 -22.69 -63.85 4.97
C ARG A 481 -23.34 -62.95 6.02
N LEU A 482 -22.61 -61.93 6.50
CA LEU A 482 -23.12 -60.99 7.50
C LEU A 482 -23.91 -59.84 6.85
N LEU A 483 -23.92 -59.78 5.52
CA LEU A 483 -24.65 -58.78 4.77
C LEU A 483 -26.15 -59.05 4.83
N ALA A 484 -26.93 -57.99 5.02
CA ALA A 484 -28.39 -58.08 5.08
C ALA A 484 -28.96 -58.67 3.78
N GLY A 485 -29.80 -59.71 3.89
CA GLY A 485 -30.45 -60.33 2.73
C GLY A 485 -29.60 -61.37 1.99
N VAL A 486 -28.34 -61.58 2.38
CA VAL A 486 -27.49 -62.63 1.81
C VAL A 486 -27.78 -63.96 2.50
N THR A 487 -28.24 -64.94 1.73
CA THR A 487 -28.49 -66.30 2.22
C THR A 487 -27.34 -67.23 1.86
N VAL A 488 -27.19 -68.32 2.61
CA VAL A 488 -26.22 -69.38 2.28
C VAL A 488 -26.47 -69.95 0.88
N ARG A 489 -27.74 -70.11 0.49
CA ARG A 489 -28.11 -70.51 -0.88
C ARG A 489 -27.63 -69.48 -1.91
N GLY A 490 -27.84 -68.19 -1.66
CA GLY A 490 -27.35 -67.14 -2.53
C GLY A 490 -25.83 -67.14 -2.68
N LEU A 491 -25.07 -67.51 -1.64
CA LEU A 491 -23.62 -67.65 -1.73
C LEU A 491 -23.18 -68.86 -2.58
N ILE A 492 -23.94 -69.96 -2.54
CA ILE A 492 -23.73 -71.13 -3.40
C ILE A 492 -24.02 -70.77 -4.86
N ASP A 493 -25.14 -70.08 -5.10
CA ASP A 493 -25.58 -69.72 -6.45
C ASP A 493 -24.61 -68.74 -7.13
N VAL A 494 -23.97 -67.84 -6.38
CA VAL A 494 -22.86 -67.02 -6.90
C VAL A 494 -21.53 -67.79 -7.02
N GLY A 495 -21.52 -69.08 -6.69
CA GLY A 495 -20.44 -70.02 -6.98
C GLY A 495 -19.35 -70.12 -5.91
N PHE A 496 -19.64 -69.86 -4.63
CA PHE A 496 -18.72 -70.26 -3.56
C PHE A 496 -18.75 -71.77 -3.37
N SER A 497 -17.58 -72.40 -3.25
CA SER A 497 -17.50 -73.81 -2.92
C SER A 497 -17.97 -74.06 -1.49
N ILE A 498 -18.53 -75.24 -1.23
CA ILE A 498 -18.97 -75.62 0.12
C ILE A 498 -17.80 -75.59 1.12
N ALA A 499 -16.59 -75.91 0.66
CA ALA A 499 -15.38 -75.78 1.48
C ALA A 499 -15.12 -74.32 1.91
N ALA A 500 -15.30 -73.36 1.02
CA ALA A 500 -15.17 -71.94 1.33
C ALA A 500 -16.31 -71.43 2.23
N LEU A 501 -17.52 -71.97 2.08
CA LEU A 501 -18.64 -71.64 2.96
C LEU A 501 -18.39 -72.12 4.39
N ARG A 502 -17.92 -73.36 4.53
CA ARG A 502 -17.52 -73.95 5.82
C ARG A 502 -16.44 -73.12 6.52
N THR A 503 -15.34 -72.82 5.83
CA THR A 503 -14.24 -72.01 6.42
C THR A 503 -14.65 -70.56 6.64
N GLY A 504 -15.63 -70.07 5.86
CA GLY A 504 -16.34 -68.81 6.07
C GLY A 504 -17.26 -68.77 7.28
N GLY A 505 -17.40 -69.89 8.00
CA GLY A 505 -18.18 -70.01 9.22
C GLY A 505 -19.64 -70.40 9.01
N CYS A 506 -20.08 -70.72 7.79
CA CYS A 506 -21.42 -71.24 7.57
C CYS A 506 -21.54 -72.62 8.24
N PRO A 507 -22.43 -72.77 9.24
CA PRO A 507 -22.61 -74.02 9.94
C PRO A 507 -23.28 -75.04 9.02
N ILE A 508 -23.10 -76.32 9.32
CA ILE A 508 -23.55 -77.41 8.46
C ILE A 508 -25.08 -77.48 8.37
N GLU A 509 -25.78 -77.06 9.43
CA GLU A 509 -27.24 -76.97 9.51
C GLU A 509 -27.80 -75.99 8.46
N GLU A 510 -27.18 -74.81 8.34
CA GLU A 510 -27.57 -73.79 7.37
C GLU A 510 -27.27 -74.25 5.93
N LEU A 511 -26.15 -74.95 5.72
CA LEU A 511 -25.77 -75.48 4.41
C LEU A 511 -26.71 -76.62 3.98
N ALA A 512 -27.06 -77.53 4.88
CA ALA A 512 -28.03 -78.59 4.62
C ALA A 512 -29.43 -78.01 4.34
N ALA A 513 -29.89 -77.04 5.14
CA ALA A 513 -31.16 -76.34 4.93
C ALA A 513 -31.20 -75.54 3.61
N SER A 514 -30.03 -75.13 3.08
CA SER A 514 -29.89 -74.49 1.77
C SER A 514 -29.99 -75.47 0.58
N GLY A 515 -30.24 -76.75 0.84
CA GLY A 515 -30.43 -77.78 -0.19
C GLY A 515 -29.12 -78.37 -0.73
N CYS A 516 -28.00 -78.21 -0.03
CA CYS A 516 -26.79 -78.94 -0.37
C CYS A 516 -27.01 -80.44 -0.20
N SER A 517 -26.56 -81.23 -1.17
CA SER A 517 -26.54 -82.68 -1.07
C SER A 517 -25.49 -83.17 -0.07
N ALA A 518 -25.65 -84.40 0.42
CA ALA A 518 -24.66 -85.07 1.25
C ALA A 518 -23.27 -85.10 0.59
N ASN A 519 -23.22 -85.27 -0.73
CA ASN A 519 -21.97 -85.29 -1.50
C ASN A 519 -21.29 -83.92 -1.50
N GLU A 520 -22.02 -82.85 -1.79
CA GLU A 520 -21.46 -81.49 -1.82
C GLU A 520 -20.91 -81.06 -0.45
N LEU A 521 -21.60 -81.41 0.63
CA LEU A 521 -21.11 -81.17 2.00
C LEU A 521 -19.88 -82.03 2.34
N TYR A 522 -19.87 -83.29 1.90
CA TYR A 522 -18.73 -84.19 2.10
C TYR A 522 -17.48 -83.70 1.37
N GLN A 523 -17.60 -83.38 0.08
CA GLN A 523 -16.52 -82.79 -0.72
C GLN A 523 -16.11 -81.39 -0.18
N GLY A 524 -17.04 -80.68 0.47
CA GLY A 524 -16.77 -79.46 1.23
C GLY A 524 -15.94 -79.67 2.50
N GLY A 525 -15.68 -80.92 2.88
CA GLY A 525 -14.86 -81.33 4.02
C GLY A 525 -15.63 -81.56 5.32
N PHE A 526 -16.97 -81.63 5.29
CA PHE A 526 -17.75 -82.05 6.46
C PHE A 526 -17.65 -83.56 6.66
N ARG A 527 -17.52 -83.98 7.91
CA ARG A 527 -17.41 -85.40 8.25
C ARG A 527 -18.78 -86.06 8.33
N VAL A 528 -18.82 -87.35 8.05
CA VAL A 528 -20.04 -88.20 8.09
C VAL A 528 -20.86 -88.03 9.37
N LYS A 529 -20.19 -87.88 10.53
CA LYS A 529 -20.87 -87.61 11.82
C LYS A 529 -21.72 -86.34 11.77
N GLN A 530 -21.14 -85.26 11.25
CA GLN A 530 -21.79 -83.96 11.14
C GLN A 530 -22.95 -84.01 10.14
N LEU A 531 -22.79 -84.75 9.03
CA LEU A 531 -23.84 -84.93 8.03
C LEU A 531 -25.05 -85.69 8.59
N ARG A 532 -24.81 -86.69 9.43
CA ARG A 532 -25.89 -87.39 10.12
C ARG A 532 -26.61 -86.47 11.11
N GLU A 533 -25.88 -85.66 11.86
CA GLU A 533 -26.44 -84.73 12.85
C GLU A 533 -27.40 -83.71 12.21
N VAL A 534 -27.18 -83.35 10.94
CA VAL A 534 -28.09 -82.49 10.17
C VAL A 534 -29.18 -83.25 9.38
N GLY A 535 -29.30 -84.56 9.57
CA GLY A 535 -30.43 -85.36 9.09
C GLY A 535 -30.20 -86.13 7.79
N PHE A 536 -28.99 -86.21 7.25
CA PHE A 536 -28.73 -87.08 6.09
C PHE A 536 -28.82 -88.56 6.48
N THR A 537 -29.56 -89.30 5.66
CA THR A 537 -29.81 -90.73 5.85
C THR A 537 -28.62 -91.56 5.34
N ALA A 538 -28.48 -92.79 5.86
CA ALA A 538 -27.48 -93.73 5.40
C ALA A 538 -27.44 -93.91 3.85
N PRO A 539 -28.57 -94.04 3.12
CA PRO A 539 -28.54 -94.09 1.66
C PRO A 539 -27.95 -92.84 1.03
N GLN A 540 -28.33 -91.64 1.49
CA GLN A 540 -27.81 -90.38 0.94
C GLN A 540 -26.29 -90.22 1.18
N LEU A 541 -25.80 -90.69 2.32
CA LEU A 541 -24.38 -90.68 2.65
C LEU A 541 -23.59 -91.72 1.82
N ARG A 542 -24.22 -92.85 1.50
CA ARG A 542 -23.64 -93.87 0.62
C ARG A 542 -23.57 -93.40 -0.83
N ASP A 543 -24.65 -92.80 -1.35
CA ASP A 543 -24.69 -92.22 -2.69
C ASP A 543 -23.69 -91.07 -2.86
N ALA A 544 -23.33 -90.40 -1.75
CA ALA A 544 -22.27 -89.42 -1.68
C ALA A 544 -20.85 -90.00 -1.74
N GLY A 545 -20.70 -91.32 -1.88
CA GLY A 545 -19.41 -92.01 -2.04
C GLY A 545 -18.66 -92.27 -0.73
N MET A 546 -19.32 -92.17 0.42
CA MET A 546 -18.68 -92.45 1.71
C MET A 546 -18.48 -93.95 1.91
N SER A 547 -17.35 -94.31 2.50
CA SER A 547 -17.03 -95.72 2.77
C SER A 547 -17.87 -96.27 3.92
N VAL A 548 -18.10 -97.58 3.89
CA VAL A 548 -18.79 -98.31 4.97
C VAL A 548 -18.06 -98.14 6.32
N ARG A 549 -16.72 -98.02 6.26
CA ARG A 549 -15.89 -97.75 7.42
C ARG A 549 -16.18 -96.37 8.04
N GLU A 550 -16.25 -95.33 7.22
CA GLU A 550 -16.55 -93.97 7.68
C GLU A 550 -17.99 -93.87 8.22
N LEU A 551 -18.95 -94.51 7.55
CA LEU A 551 -20.33 -94.64 8.03
C LEU A 551 -20.37 -95.29 9.43
N ARG A 552 -19.69 -96.42 9.60
CA ARG A 552 -19.59 -97.11 10.89
C ARG A 552 -18.96 -96.24 11.97
N GLU A 553 -17.77 -95.71 11.73
CA GLU A 553 -16.96 -95.03 12.74
C GLU A 553 -17.56 -93.68 13.18
N ALA A 554 -18.14 -92.93 12.24
CA ALA A 554 -18.62 -91.59 12.50
C ALA A 554 -20.12 -91.53 12.82
N GLY A 555 -20.91 -92.45 12.24
CA GLY A 555 -22.36 -92.37 12.21
C GLY A 555 -23.08 -93.39 13.08
N ARG A 556 -22.43 -94.33 13.78
CA ARG A 556 -23.11 -95.45 14.47
C ARG A 556 -24.23 -96.07 13.62
N PHE A 557 -24.03 -96.22 12.32
CA PHE A 557 -24.98 -96.94 11.49
C PHE A 557 -24.92 -98.41 11.89
N GLY A 558 -26.09 -98.95 12.23
CA GLY A 558 -26.20 -100.34 12.64
C GLY A 558 -25.88 -101.27 11.47
N VAL A 559 -25.29 -102.43 11.77
CA VAL A 559 -25.02 -103.48 10.78
C VAL A 559 -26.29 -103.83 9.98
N GLY A 560 -27.44 -103.94 10.66
CA GLY A 560 -28.74 -104.20 10.03
C GLY A 560 -29.21 -103.09 9.09
N GLU A 561 -28.98 -101.83 9.45
CA GLU A 561 -29.37 -100.69 8.63
C GLU A 561 -28.52 -100.63 7.35
N LEU A 562 -27.21 -100.84 7.46
CA LEU A 562 -26.32 -100.85 6.30
C LEU A 562 -26.57 -102.05 5.38
N TYR A 563 -26.84 -103.24 5.93
CA TYR A 563 -27.18 -104.42 5.14
C TYR A 563 -28.51 -104.27 4.39
N ALA A 564 -29.53 -103.66 5.03
CA ALA A 564 -30.81 -103.37 4.40
C ALA A 564 -30.71 -102.39 3.22
N LEU A 565 -29.62 -101.63 3.13
CA LEU A 565 -29.33 -100.72 2.00
C LEU A 565 -28.61 -101.42 0.85
N GLY A 566 -28.46 -102.75 0.90
CA GLY A 566 -27.79 -103.54 -0.14
C GLY A 566 -26.27 -103.58 -0.02
N ILE A 567 -25.70 -103.15 1.11
CA ILE A 567 -24.26 -103.29 1.39
C ILE A 567 -23.99 -104.77 1.71
N SER A 568 -23.09 -105.39 0.96
CA SER A 568 -22.79 -106.81 1.11
C SER A 568 -22.11 -107.11 2.44
N ALA A 569 -22.16 -108.36 2.88
CA ALA A 569 -21.45 -108.78 4.10
C ALA A 569 -19.91 -108.62 3.96
N SER A 570 -19.38 -108.68 2.72
CA SER A 570 -17.96 -108.39 2.44
C SER A 570 -17.64 -106.92 2.66
N GLU A 571 -18.46 -106.00 2.16
CA GLU A 571 -18.28 -104.56 2.37
C GLU A 571 -18.44 -104.16 3.84
N LEU A 572 -19.32 -104.84 4.59
CA LEU A 572 -19.44 -104.68 6.04
C LEU A 572 -18.20 -105.18 6.78
N LYS A 573 -17.61 -106.30 6.34
CA LYS A 573 -16.33 -106.82 6.87
C LYS A 573 -15.19 -105.84 6.63
N GLU A 574 -15.05 -105.33 5.41
CA GLU A 574 -14.04 -104.33 5.04
C GLU A 574 -14.26 -102.99 5.75
N GLY A 575 -15.53 -102.64 5.97
CA GLY A 575 -15.96 -101.56 6.84
C GLY A 575 -15.57 -101.77 8.31
N GLY A 576 -15.14 -102.98 8.68
CA GLY A 576 -14.61 -103.41 9.96
C GLY A 576 -15.64 -103.98 10.93
N PHE A 577 -16.86 -104.28 10.49
CA PHE A 577 -17.85 -104.92 11.37
C PHE A 577 -17.40 -106.36 11.70
N PRO A 578 -17.37 -106.74 12.99
CA PRO A 578 -16.91 -108.07 13.37
C PRO A 578 -17.89 -109.14 12.88
N LEU A 579 -17.37 -110.25 12.37
CA LEU A 579 -18.19 -111.33 11.81
C LEU A 579 -19.19 -111.90 12.82
N LYS A 580 -18.83 -111.94 14.11
CA LYS A 580 -19.74 -112.36 15.18
C LYS A 580 -21.01 -111.51 15.21
N GLN A 581 -20.86 -110.20 15.02
CA GLN A 581 -21.98 -109.27 14.95
C GLN A 581 -22.77 -109.41 13.65
N LEU A 582 -22.11 -109.68 12.52
CA LEU A 582 -22.77 -109.99 11.25
C LEU A 582 -23.64 -111.24 11.36
N LYS A 583 -23.12 -112.31 11.98
CA LYS A 583 -23.86 -113.55 12.25
C LYS A 583 -25.07 -113.32 13.16
N GLU A 584 -24.87 -112.70 14.32
CA GLU A 584 -25.91 -112.56 15.34
C GLU A 584 -27.04 -111.61 14.93
N ILE A 585 -26.72 -110.49 14.28
CA ILE A 585 -27.71 -109.45 13.94
C ILE A 585 -28.42 -109.73 12.62
N LEU A 586 -27.69 -110.21 11.61
CA LEU A 586 -28.26 -110.42 10.28
C LEU A 586 -28.74 -111.87 10.07
N GLY A 587 -28.40 -112.79 10.98
CA GLY A 587 -28.78 -114.21 10.86
C GLY A 587 -28.14 -114.90 9.65
N LEU A 588 -27.02 -114.38 9.14
CA LEU A 588 -26.42 -114.86 7.89
C LEU A 588 -26.02 -116.32 8.00
N THR A 589 -26.39 -117.06 6.95
CA THR A 589 -26.06 -118.46 6.82
C THR A 589 -24.59 -118.65 6.45
N PRO A 590 -23.98 -119.79 6.81
CA PRO A 590 -22.64 -120.15 6.38
C PRO A 590 -22.42 -120.08 4.86
N THR A 591 -23.46 -120.33 4.07
CA THR A 591 -23.49 -120.19 2.61
C THR A 591 -23.37 -118.73 2.17
N GLU A 592 -24.18 -117.83 2.71
CA GLU A 592 -24.15 -116.40 2.38
C GLU A 592 -22.83 -115.75 2.79
N LEU A 593 -22.28 -116.18 3.94
CA LEU A 593 -20.95 -115.74 4.38
C LEU A 593 -19.85 -116.27 3.46
N ARG A 594 -19.94 -117.52 2.98
CA ARG A 594 -18.97 -118.03 2.01
C ARG A 594 -19.01 -117.28 0.69
N GLU A 595 -20.21 -117.04 0.17
CA GLU A 595 -20.38 -116.27 -1.08
C GLU A 595 -19.93 -114.82 -0.93
N SER A 596 -19.97 -114.28 0.29
CA SER A 596 -19.40 -112.98 0.66
C SER A 596 -17.89 -113.03 0.95
N GLY A 597 -17.21 -114.15 0.66
CA GLY A 597 -15.75 -114.25 0.71
C GLY A 597 -15.16 -114.47 2.12
N PHE A 598 -15.95 -114.89 3.11
CA PHE A 598 -15.40 -115.30 4.40
C PHE A 598 -14.72 -116.68 4.30
N SER A 599 -13.70 -116.91 5.13
CA SER A 599 -12.99 -118.20 5.17
C SER A 599 -13.68 -119.19 6.12
N ALA A 600 -13.36 -120.48 5.99
CA ALA A 600 -13.91 -121.47 6.93
C ALA A 600 -13.46 -121.18 8.38
N GLU A 601 -12.23 -120.70 8.56
CA GLU A 601 -11.65 -120.28 9.85
C GLU A 601 -12.42 -119.11 10.46
N ASP A 602 -12.75 -118.09 9.65
CA ASP A 602 -13.59 -116.97 10.12
C ASP A 602 -14.93 -117.47 10.68
N LEU A 603 -15.54 -118.44 9.99
CA LEU A 603 -16.84 -118.99 10.41
C LEU A 603 -16.71 -119.93 11.62
N GLU A 604 -15.61 -120.68 11.72
CA GLU A 604 -15.29 -121.53 12.88
C GLU A 604 -15.13 -120.69 14.15
N ASP A 605 -14.36 -119.60 14.07
CA ASP A 605 -14.14 -118.65 15.17
C ASP A 605 -15.46 -118.08 15.73
N VAL A 606 -16.46 -117.87 14.86
CA VAL A 606 -17.80 -117.43 15.29
C VAL A 606 -18.73 -118.58 15.67
N GLY A 607 -18.20 -119.78 15.84
CA GLY A 607 -18.87 -120.96 16.36
C GLY A 607 -19.74 -121.68 15.34
N PHE A 608 -19.44 -121.58 14.03
CA PHE A 608 -20.05 -122.52 13.09
C PHE A 608 -19.31 -123.86 13.15
N PRO A 609 -20.00 -124.96 13.50
CA PRO A 609 -19.38 -126.27 13.55
C PRO A 609 -18.96 -126.73 12.16
N ALA A 610 -17.93 -127.57 12.08
CA ALA A 610 -17.39 -128.14 10.83
C ALA A 610 -18.48 -128.69 9.90
N LYS A 611 -19.56 -129.26 10.47
CA LYS A 611 -20.71 -129.74 9.70
C LYS A 611 -21.43 -128.64 8.90
N HIS A 612 -21.64 -127.47 9.50
CA HIS A 612 -22.27 -126.33 8.84
C HIS A 612 -21.35 -125.71 7.79
N LEU A 613 -20.05 -125.67 8.07
CA LEU A 613 -19.07 -125.22 7.07
C LEU A 613 -19.03 -126.16 5.86
N ARG A 614 -19.06 -127.48 6.10
CA ARG A 614 -19.07 -128.45 5.00
C ARG A 614 -20.36 -128.34 4.20
N ALA A 615 -21.50 -128.15 4.86
CA ALA A 615 -22.78 -127.92 4.20
C ALA A 615 -22.80 -126.61 3.38
N ALA A 616 -22.06 -125.58 3.82
CA ALA A 616 -21.81 -124.37 3.03
C ALA A 616 -20.83 -124.57 1.86
N GLY A 617 -20.28 -125.78 1.71
CA GLY A 617 -19.40 -126.15 0.61
C GLY A 617 -17.92 -125.92 0.89
N TYR A 618 -17.53 -125.51 2.10
CA TYR A 618 -16.11 -125.45 2.47
C TYR A 618 -15.51 -126.84 2.40
N THR A 619 -14.37 -126.92 1.72
CA THR A 619 -13.64 -128.17 1.57
C THR A 619 -12.81 -128.45 2.80
N ILE A 620 -12.29 -129.67 2.92
CA ILE A 620 -11.38 -129.98 4.02
C ILE A 620 -10.13 -129.09 4.01
N ALA A 621 -9.66 -128.69 2.82
CA ALA A 621 -8.50 -127.81 2.67
C ALA A 621 -8.78 -126.41 3.22
N ASP A 622 -10.00 -125.90 3.03
CA ASP A 622 -10.43 -124.62 3.60
C ASP A 622 -10.54 -124.68 5.13
N MET A 623 -10.82 -125.87 5.68
CA MET A 623 -10.94 -126.08 7.12
C MET A 623 -9.63 -126.38 7.82
N VAL A 624 -8.55 -126.72 7.12
CA VAL A 624 -7.23 -127.01 7.72
C VAL A 624 -6.75 -125.94 8.73
N PRO A 625 -6.95 -124.64 8.49
CA PRO A 625 -6.57 -123.61 9.46
C PRO A 625 -7.46 -123.58 10.71
N CYS A 626 -8.67 -124.15 10.65
CA CYS A 626 -9.60 -124.17 11.76
C CYS A 626 -9.13 -125.08 12.89
N GLY A 627 -9.59 -124.83 14.11
CA GLY A 627 -9.25 -125.60 15.31
C GLY A 627 -9.94 -126.97 15.43
N PHE A 628 -10.65 -127.44 14.41
CA PHE A 628 -11.47 -128.65 14.52
C PHE A 628 -10.64 -129.89 14.80
N ASP A 629 -11.08 -130.69 15.78
CA ASP A 629 -10.43 -131.96 16.05
C ASP A 629 -10.88 -133.06 15.07
N ALA A 630 -10.19 -134.20 15.13
CA ALA A 630 -10.54 -135.34 14.28
C ALA A 630 -11.98 -135.82 14.51
N ALA A 631 -12.55 -135.69 15.71
CA ALA A 631 -13.92 -136.10 15.98
C ALA A 631 -14.95 -135.16 15.34
N GLU A 632 -14.72 -133.86 15.39
CA GLU A 632 -15.55 -132.82 14.79
C GLU A 632 -15.51 -132.91 13.27
N LEU A 633 -14.34 -133.13 12.69
CA LEU A 633 -14.20 -133.33 11.24
C LEU A 633 -14.79 -134.67 10.79
N ARG A 634 -14.66 -135.72 11.60
CA ARG A 634 -15.37 -137.00 11.36
C ARG A 634 -16.88 -136.81 11.42
N ALA A 635 -17.39 -136.05 12.39
CA ALA A 635 -18.81 -135.76 12.55
C ALA A 635 -19.34 -134.86 11.43
N ALA A 636 -18.51 -133.96 10.89
CA ALA A 636 -18.77 -133.25 9.65
C ALA A 636 -18.76 -134.17 8.42
N GLY A 637 -18.26 -135.40 8.58
CA GLY A 637 -18.26 -136.48 7.60
C GLY A 637 -17.04 -136.47 6.68
N PHE A 638 -15.94 -135.84 7.11
CA PHE A 638 -14.66 -135.99 6.44
C PHE A 638 -14.06 -137.35 6.72
N SER A 639 -13.49 -137.94 5.69
CA SER A 639 -12.84 -139.23 5.74
C SER A 639 -11.43 -139.11 6.35
N ALA A 640 -10.95 -140.20 6.95
CA ALA A 640 -9.57 -140.29 7.42
C ALA A 640 -8.54 -140.02 6.31
N MET A 641 -8.89 -140.31 5.05
CA MET A 641 -8.06 -140.01 3.88
C MET A 641 -7.98 -138.51 3.60
N GLU A 642 -9.10 -137.79 3.68
CA GLU A 642 -9.15 -136.33 3.52
C GLU A 642 -8.35 -135.63 4.62
N LEU A 643 -8.51 -136.09 5.87
CA LEU A 643 -7.74 -135.59 7.02
C LEU A 643 -6.26 -135.93 6.95
N LYS A 644 -5.90 -137.11 6.45
CA LYS A 644 -4.50 -137.40 6.17
C LYS A 644 -3.94 -136.49 5.09
N THR A 645 -4.65 -136.37 3.97
CA THR A 645 -4.10 -135.75 2.76
C THR A 645 -3.97 -134.24 2.92
N HIS A 646 -5.01 -133.61 3.44
CA HIS A 646 -5.10 -132.15 3.51
C HIS A 646 -4.75 -131.62 4.90
N TRP A 647 -5.22 -132.27 5.97
CA TRP A 647 -4.93 -131.86 7.35
C TRP A 647 -3.62 -132.43 7.91
N LYS A 648 -3.04 -133.44 7.25
CA LYS A 648 -1.82 -134.15 7.66
C LYS A 648 -1.92 -134.79 9.06
N MET A 649 -3.13 -135.11 9.51
CA MET A 649 -3.32 -135.75 10.82
C MET A 649 -2.58 -137.08 10.88
N VAL A 650 -1.97 -137.35 12.02
CA VAL A 650 -1.29 -138.62 12.22
C VAL A 650 -2.29 -139.69 12.68
N PRO A 651 -1.96 -140.97 12.47
CA PRO A 651 -2.89 -142.06 12.75
C PRO A 651 -3.46 -142.04 14.18
N LYS A 652 -2.62 -141.70 15.17
CA LYS A 652 -3.03 -141.57 16.57
C LYS A 652 -4.12 -140.51 16.79
N GLU A 653 -3.98 -139.33 16.20
CA GLU A 653 -4.97 -138.25 16.33
C GLU A 653 -6.31 -138.65 15.68
N LEU A 654 -6.26 -139.36 14.55
CA LEU A 654 -7.47 -139.89 13.94
C LEU A 654 -8.13 -140.94 14.84
N ARG A 655 -7.35 -141.79 15.49
CA ARG A 655 -7.88 -142.80 16.41
C ARG A 655 -8.52 -142.16 17.64
N ASP A 656 -7.85 -141.19 18.24
CA ASP A 656 -8.33 -140.43 19.38
C ASP A 656 -9.59 -139.63 19.00
N GLY A 657 -9.69 -139.13 17.76
CA GLY A 657 -10.91 -138.56 17.18
C GLY A 657 -12.02 -139.56 16.81
N GLY A 658 -11.88 -140.83 17.18
CA GLY A 658 -12.88 -141.86 16.99
C GLY A 658 -12.97 -142.43 15.57
N PHE A 659 -11.96 -142.21 14.72
CA PHE A 659 -11.83 -143.02 13.51
C PHE A 659 -11.46 -144.46 13.89
N SER A 660 -12.16 -145.41 13.29
CA SER A 660 -11.85 -146.83 13.45
C SER A 660 -10.49 -147.15 12.82
N ILE A 661 -9.77 -148.15 13.35
CA ILE A 661 -8.52 -148.66 12.74
C ILE A 661 -8.72 -149.01 11.26
N ALA A 662 -9.92 -149.47 10.87
CA ALA A 662 -10.29 -149.70 9.48
C ALA A 662 -10.23 -148.40 8.66
N GLN A 663 -10.89 -147.34 9.12
CA GLN A 663 -10.87 -146.03 8.45
C GLN A 663 -9.45 -145.44 8.40
N ILE A 664 -8.63 -145.66 9.42
CA ILE A 664 -7.24 -145.14 9.43
C ILE A 664 -6.33 -145.96 8.50
N LYS A 665 -6.55 -147.28 8.40
CA LYS A 665 -5.85 -148.12 7.41
C LYS A 665 -6.22 -147.72 5.98
N GLU A 666 -7.47 -147.34 5.74
CA GLU A 666 -7.93 -146.83 4.44
C GLU A 666 -7.24 -145.54 4.02
N ALA A 667 -6.83 -144.71 4.99
CA ALA A 667 -6.01 -143.54 4.71
C ALA A 667 -4.60 -143.91 4.20
N LYS A 668 -4.21 -145.20 4.18
CA LYS A 668 -2.93 -145.69 3.63
C LYS A 668 -1.72 -144.98 4.23
N PHE A 669 -1.70 -144.80 5.55
CA PHE A 669 -0.53 -144.26 6.24
C PHE A 669 0.67 -145.18 6.08
N SER A 670 1.87 -144.60 6.13
CA SER A 670 3.07 -145.42 6.04
C SER A 670 3.09 -146.45 7.18
N PRO A 671 3.57 -147.69 6.93
CA PRO A 671 3.64 -148.72 7.96
C PRO A 671 4.39 -148.26 9.22
N ARG A 672 5.33 -147.32 9.08
CA ARG A 672 6.06 -146.72 10.22
C ARG A 672 5.18 -145.80 11.07
N MET A 673 4.30 -145.01 10.46
CA MET A 673 3.37 -144.13 11.19
C MET A 673 2.25 -144.92 11.87
N MET A 674 1.83 -146.05 11.28
CA MET A 674 0.81 -146.94 11.87
C MET A 674 1.28 -147.70 13.11
N ARG A 675 2.60 -147.83 13.36
CA ARG A 675 3.08 -148.45 14.62
C ARG A 675 2.64 -147.68 15.87
N SER A 676 2.31 -146.39 15.72
CA SER A 676 1.75 -145.59 16.81
C SER A 676 0.33 -145.99 17.20
N LEU A 677 -0.33 -146.87 16.43
CA LEU A 677 -1.72 -147.31 16.53
C LEU A 677 -1.95 -148.79 16.82
N ASP A 678 -0.91 -149.60 16.98
CA ASP A 678 -1.11 -150.94 17.56
C ASP A 678 -1.16 -150.88 19.09
N THR A 679 -1.65 -149.72 19.55
CA THR A 679 -2.89 -149.62 20.32
C THR A 679 -3.89 -148.71 19.59
#